data_AF-A0AAE2JLI4-F1
#
_entry.id   AF-A0AAE2JLI4-F1
#
_cell.length_a   1.000
_cell.length_b   1.000
_cell.length_c   1.000
_cell.angle_alpha   90.00
_cell.angle_beta   90.00
_cell.angle_gamma   90.00
#
_symmetry.space_group_name_H-M   'P 1'
#
loop_
_entity.id
_entity.type
_entity.pdbx_description
1 polymer ?
#
loop_
_entity_poly.entity_id
_entity_poly.type
_entity_poly.pdbx_seq_one_letter_code
_entity_poly.pdbx_strand_id
1 'polypeptide(L)'
;MKFSAPWCHQNKLFKYAAALLTLSSLSFAAIAAPLDKSKIQFIGPLAEDMQLKPFQTPHGSAIINNLLPQLQADTDSFSVFGKKQNWQPFNKINALTLGGLQALKFNIETTRFTQGTLTLKGIEQGQLFINGELQTGDKNSYRLTLNNSTHTVLIVAQQVANWHDVTLDFAPKSDIDKITLSTSQTKRLSAKQLFDAPTISQLSLAPNAKQYVTTTRTYSDKTQNQANTVTVLKDSDNQTLYRFEAGQPSNIIWSPDNQYLVYLLNGELKQLNRKNLSIKTLANDLEGANGFTFYNDTSLLFSWSKSPESTNSLTKHYKGLQDRWSYARSISQIYMLDTKSGLTKALSQGPLSYSLEDSNSNRGKVLMSLPVMAMQASTHPETELVELDLKSNKLSSLGKFKTFNLAKYANKDIYVVAGPDFKNGAGRALPKAMLANNYDGQLYLLTESGKNVKTLSKQFDPAIGQLHVLENGDALIKVTEQDTQPLYLFDLSKQRFKKLNTGLDIVEKFSYSHDRNTEILLSGTNALAPQQLKRLNVSKNKTDLIWDSKPSSYANTRLPTLEDFNFKNKHGVEITGRVYIPSNLDKTKKHPALVYYYGGTSPVTRGFTGRYPFNLWAENGYIVYVVQPTGATGFGQKFSAQHVNAWGDYTADDIIEGTQAFLNKYNYVDSKKIGNLGASYGGFMTMLLATKTDIFSASIAHAGISNITSYWGEGWWGYLYSGEASKNSFPWNNPELYSQHSPVFHADKVTTPMLLLHGDSDTNVPVGESLTMYTALKLLNKDVELIEYKGADHQIFARDKRFDWWNTMLAYFDKKLKNEPQWWDSMYKND
;
A
#
# COMPACT_ATOMS: atom_id res chain seq x y z
N MET A 1 -10.13 -55.06 -43.85
CA MET A 1 -11.34 -55.87 -44.08
C MET A 1 -12.50 -54.93 -44.35
N LYS A 2 -13.23 -55.15 -45.45
CA LYS A 2 -14.47 -54.44 -45.86
C LYS A 2 -15.70 -55.23 -45.37
N PHE A 3 -16.85 -54.55 -45.46
CA PHE A 3 -18.25 -55.01 -45.43
C PHE A 3 -18.89 -55.01 -44.03
N SER A 4 -20.12 -54.52 -43.80
CA SER A 4 -21.19 -53.99 -44.67
C SER A 4 -22.33 -53.42 -43.80
N ALA A 5 -22.97 -52.33 -44.23
CA ALA A 5 -24.35 -51.94 -43.81
C ALA A 5 -25.39 -52.78 -44.59
N PRO A 6 -26.70 -52.82 -44.24
CA PRO A 6 -27.61 -51.78 -44.79
C PRO A 6 -28.96 -51.47 -44.04
N TRP A 7 -29.49 -50.29 -44.42
CA TRP A 7 -30.91 -49.89 -44.60
C TRP A 7 -31.80 -49.52 -43.40
N CYS A 8 -32.65 -48.48 -43.37
CA CYS A 8 -33.29 -47.48 -44.28
C CYS A 8 -34.82 -47.61 -44.25
N HIS A 9 -35.49 -46.57 -43.78
CA HIS A 9 -36.73 -45.94 -44.30
C HIS A 9 -37.07 -44.77 -43.37
N GLN A 10 -37.62 -43.61 -43.74
CA GLN A 10 -37.68 -42.77 -44.95
C GLN A 10 -38.70 -41.65 -44.60
N ASN A 11 -38.38 -40.38 -44.90
CA ASN A 11 -39.30 -39.33 -45.41
C ASN A 11 -40.48 -38.84 -44.53
N LYS A 12 -40.90 -37.57 -44.53
CA LYS A 12 -40.59 -36.36 -45.31
C LYS A 12 -41.31 -35.21 -44.63
N LEU A 13 -40.69 -34.03 -44.50
CA LEU A 13 -41.32 -32.73 -44.76
C LEU A 13 -40.24 -31.64 -44.82
N PHE A 14 -39.53 -31.66 -45.94
CA PHE A 14 -38.70 -30.57 -46.45
C PHE A 14 -39.56 -29.74 -47.42
N LYS A 15 -40.21 -28.69 -46.91
CA LYS A 15 -40.69 -27.51 -47.65
C LYS A 15 -40.67 -26.35 -46.65
N TYR A 16 -40.12 -25.20 -47.05
CA TYR A 16 -39.82 -23.98 -46.25
C TYR A 16 -38.42 -23.84 -45.63
N ALA A 17 -37.37 -24.18 -46.39
CA ALA A 17 -35.99 -23.76 -46.10
C ALA A 17 -35.37 -23.09 -47.34
N ALA A 18 -35.92 -21.95 -47.76
CA ALA A 18 -35.33 -21.07 -48.78
C ALA A 18 -36.06 -19.71 -48.82
N ALA A 19 -36.14 -18.99 -47.69
CA ALA A 19 -36.49 -17.56 -47.64
C ALA A 19 -36.45 -17.06 -46.19
N LEU A 20 -35.25 -16.77 -45.67
CA LEU A 20 -34.99 -15.81 -44.56
C LEU A 20 -33.47 -15.68 -44.35
N LEU A 21 -32.76 -15.50 -45.47
CA LEU A 21 -31.39 -15.02 -45.55
C LEU A 21 -31.51 -13.54 -45.91
N THR A 22 -31.75 -12.68 -44.90
CA THR A 22 -31.59 -11.20 -44.88
C THR A 22 -32.38 -10.60 -43.71
N LEU A 23 -32.05 -10.98 -42.47
CA LEU A 23 -32.27 -10.06 -41.35
C LEU A 23 -30.95 -9.33 -41.14
N SER A 24 -30.89 -8.20 -41.85
CA SER A 24 -29.94 -7.10 -41.70
C SER A 24 -29.30 -7.07 -40.31
N SER A 25 -27.98 -7.24 -40.30
CA SER A 25 -27.11 -6.50 -39.39
C SER A 25 -27.41 -5.02 -39.60
N LEU A 26 -28.45 -4.50 -38.94
CA LEU A 26 -28.57 -3.09 -38.66
C LEU A 26 -27.46 -2.81 -37.64
N SER A 27 -26.24 -2.63 -38.15
CA SER A 27 -25.25 -1.81 -37.47
C SER A 27 -25.91 -0.44 -37.35
N PHE A 28 -26.49 -0.14 -36.19
CA PHE A 28 -26.69 1.25 -35.81
C PHE A 28 -25.30 1.86 -35.79
N ALA A 29 -24.87 2.44 -36.90
CA ALA A 29 -23.81 3.42 -36.89
C ALA A 29 -24.40 4.59 -36.09
N ALA A 30 -24.16 4.58 -34.78
CA ALA A 30 -24.46 5.73 -33.94
C ALA A 30 -23.81 6.95 -34.60
N ILE A 31 -24.65 7.86 -35.09
CA ILE A 31 -24.16 9.07 -35.78
C ILE A 31 -23.35 9.85 -34.74
N ALA A 32 -22.05 10.01 -35.02
CA ALA A 32 -21.19 10.80 -34.16
C ALA A 32 -21.65 12.26 -34.20
N ALA A 33 -22.22 12.74 -33.10
CA ALA A 33 -22.56 14.15 -32.95
C ALA A 33 -21.31 14.94 -32.56
N PRO A 34 -21.14 16.17 -33.09
CA PRO A 34 -20.04 17.02 -32.69
C PRO A 34 -20.16 17.38 -31.21
N LEU A 35 -19.03 17.36 -30.52
CA LEU A 35 -18.93 17.79 -29.14
C LEU A 35 -19.21 19.29 -29.01
N ASP A 36 -19.86 19.67 -27.92
CA ASP A 36 -20.26 21.05 -27.62
C ASP A 36 -19.04 21.98 -27.49
N LYS A 37 -18.84 22.82 -28.52
CA LYS A 37 -17.74 23.79 -28.60
C LYS A 37 -17.71 24.78 -27.42
N SER A 38 -18.84 25.07 -26.77
CA SER A 38 -18.87 26.00 -25.63
C SER A 38 -18.16 25.45 -24.38
N LYS A 39 -18.01 24.13 -24.29
CA LYS A 39 -17.36 23.42 -23.18
C LYS A 39 -15.89 23.08 -23.46
N ILE A 40 -15.40 23.44 -24.64
CA ILE A 40 -14.00 23.23 -25.05
C ILE A 40 -13.27 24.56 -24.86
N GLN A 41 -12.15 24.53 -24.16
CA GLN A 41 -11.27 25.68 -24.03
C GLN A 41 -10.27 25.69 -25.19
N PHE A 42 -9.96 26.87 -25.69
CA PHE A 42 -8.96 27.14 -26.70
C PHE A 42 -7.93 28.11 -26.16
N ILE A 43 -6.66 27.92 -26.53
CA ILE A 43 -5.61 28.89 -26.27
C ILE A 43 -4.68 29.00 -27.46
N GLY A 44 -4.15 30.21 -27.63
CA GLY A 44 -3.19 30.56 -28.63
C GLY A 44 -3.74 31.57 -29.65
N PRO A 45 -2.97 31.83 -30.70
CA PRO A 45 -1.66 31.21 -30.97
C PRO A 45 -0.55 31.54 -29.95
N LEU A 46 0.19 30.50 -29.53
CA LEU A 46 1.21 30.58 -28.46
C LEU A 46 2.59 31.06 -28.96
N ALA A 47 2.75 31.13 -30.28
CA ALA A 47 3.98 31.52 -30.95
C ALA A 47 3.65 32.15 -32.32
N GLU A 48 2.88 33.23 -32.27
CA GLU A 48 2.67 34.15 -33.40
C GLU A 48 4.06 34.54 -33.94
N ASP A 49 4.28 34.49 -35.24
CA ASP A 49 5.54 34.90 -35.92
C ASP A 49 6.70 33.88 -35.96
N MET A 50 6.44 32.59 -35.72
CA MET A 50 7.43 31.55 -36.03
C MET A 50 7.67 31.43 -37.55
N GLN A 51 8.90 31.71 -38.02
CA GLN A 51 9.29 31.50 -39.42
C GLN A 51 9.20 30.02 -39.84
N LEU A 52 9.51 29.10 -38.93
CA LEU A 52 9.34 27.65 -39.09
C LEU A 52 8.38 27.13 -38.02
N LYS A 53 7.29 26.50 -38.42
CA LYS A 53 6.33 25.85 -37.51
C LYS A 53 6.97 24.61 -36.87
N PRO A 54 6.57 24.18 -35.66
CA PRO A 54 7.21 23.06 -34.97
C PRO A 54 7.29 21.76 -35.78
N PHE A 55 6.24 21.40 -36.54
CA PHE A 55 6.26 20.21 -37.42
C PHE A 55 7.24 20.30 -38.59
N GLN A 56 7.73 21.49 -38.93
CA GLN A 56 8.73 21.71 -39.98
C GLN A 56 10.16 21.54 -39.43
N THR A 57 10.32 21.27 -38.14
CA THR A 57 11.62 21.08 -37.48
C THR A 57 11.78 19.64 -36.98
N PRO A 58 13.02 19.10 -36.95
CA PRO A 58 13.27 17.78 -36.36
C PRO A 58 13.00 17.74 -34.84
N HIS A 59 12.81 18.90 -34.19
CA HIS A 59 12.58 19.02 -32.75
C HIS A 59 11.11 19.30 -32.39
N GLY A 60 10.18 19.24 -33.34
CA GLY A 60 8.76 19.56 -33.12
C GLY A 60 8.13 18.85 -31.92
N SER A 61 8.37 17.53 -31.78
CA SER A 61 7.89 16.74 -30.65
C SER A 61 8.47 17.21 -29.31
N ALA A 62 9.75 17.59 -29.26
CA ALA A 62 10.38 18.09 -28.05
C ALA A 62 9.80 19.46 -27.63
N ILE A 63 9.52 20.34 -28.59
CA ILE A 63 8.86 21.63 -28.36
C ILE A 63 7.49 21.42 -27.72
N ILE A 64 6.67 20.52 -28.28
CA ILE A 64 5.33 20.23 -27.74
C ILE A 64 5.42 19.59 -26.35
N ASN A 65 6.30 18.60 -26.16
CA ASN A 65 6.48 17.92 -24.88
C ASN A 65 6.93 18.87 -23.77
N ASN A 66 7.72 19.90 -24.08
CA ASN A 66 8.14 20.91 -23.10
C ASN A 66 7.02 21.89 -22.73
N LEU A 67 6.09 22.15 -23.65
CA LEU A 67 4.92 23.01 -23.44
C LEU A 67 3.79 22.29 -22.67
N LEU A 68 3.71 20.96 -22.82
CA LEU A 68 2.64 20.12 -22.29
C LEU A 68 2.30 20.36 -20.81
N PRO A 69 3.27 20.48 -19.88
CA PRO A 69 2.96 20.72 -18.47
C PRO A 69 2.22 22.04 -18.22
N GLN A 70 2.53 23.09 -18.98
CA GLN A 70 1.86 24.40 -18.84
C GLN A 70 0.44 24.35 -19.42
N LEU A 71 0.25 23.64 -20.53
CA LEU A 71 -1.09 23.45 -21.13
C LEU A 71 -2.02 22.61 -20.25
N GLN A 72 -1.47 21.61 -19.57
CA GLN A 72 -2.21 20.71 -18.69
C GLN A 72 -2.49 21.29 -17.31
N ALA A 73 -1.77 22.33 -16.92
CA ALA A 73 -2.00 23.02 -15.66
C ALA A 73 -3.46 23.51 -15.56
N ASP A 74 -4.01 23.45 -14.35
CA ASP A 74 -5.34 23.97 -14.05
C ASP A 74 -5.26 25.49 -13.81
N THR A 75 -4.76 26.21 -14.83
CA THR A 75 -4.66 27.67 -14.83
C THR A 75 -5.45 28.26 -15.99
N ASP A 76 -6.05 29.43 -15.76
CA ASP A 76 -6.81 30.17 -16.78
C ASP A 76 -5.89 30.85 -17.80
N SER A 77 -4.60 30.99 -17.47
CA SER A 77 -3.61 31.65 -18.33
C SER A 77 -2.19 31.20 -18.01
N PHE A 78 -1.28 31.43 -18.95
CA PHE A 78 0.17 31.34 -18.73
C PHE A 78 0.91 32.23 -19.73
N SER A 79 2.18 32.51 -19.47
CA SER A 79 3.00 33.39 -20.31
C SER A 79 3.92 32.60 -21.23
N VAL A 80 3.94 32.96 -22.51
CA VAL A 80 4.86 32.43 -23.52
C VAL A 80 5.51 33.61 -24.24
N PHE A 81 6.85 33.61 -24.34
CA PHE A 81 7.63 34.73 -24.89
C PHE A 81 7.26 36.10 -24.26
N GLY A 82 7.02 36.12 -22.95
CA GLY A 82 6.63 37.34 -22.20
C GLY A 82 5.20 37.83 -22.44
N LYS A 83 4.44 37.20 -23.36
CA LYS A 83 3.02 37.50 -23.60
C LYS A 83 2.14 36.57 -22.78
N LYS A 84 1.21 37.14 -22.01
CA LYS A 84 0.19 36.38 -21.28
C LYS A 84 -0.90 35.89 -22.24
N GLN A 85 -1.14 34.58 -22.24
CA GLN A 85 -2.14 33.92 -23.07
C GLN A 85 -3.25 33.36 -22.16
N ASN A 86 -4.52 33.60 -22.52
CA ASN A 86 -5.66 33.17 -21.71
C ASN A 86 -6.44 32.07 -22.44
N TRP A 87 -6.93 31.09 -21.70
CA TRP A 87 -7.91 30.14 -22.20
C TRP A 87 -9.24 30.87 -22.46
N GLN A 88 -9.87 30.57 -23.59
CA GLN A 88 -11.17 31.10 -23.98
C GLN A 88 -12.07 29.98 -24.51
N PRO A 89 -13.40 30.09 -24.41
CA PRO A 89 -14.31 29.12 -25.02
C PRO A 89 -14.07 29.00 -26.53
N PHE A 90 -14.01 27.76 -27.04
CA PHE A 90 -13.71 27.45 -28.44
C PHE A 90 -14.76 28.01 -29.40
N ASN A 91 -16.01 28.14 -28.97
CA ASN A 91 -17.07 28.78 -29.75
C ASN A 91 -16.93 30.31 -29.92
N LYS A 92 -15.95 30.96 -29.28
CA LYS A 92 -15.69 32.41 -29.44
C LYS A 92 -14.63 32.72 -30.51
N ILE A 93 -14.06 31.72 -31.17
CA ILE A 93 -13.08 31.93 -32.23
C ILE A 93 -13.80 32.32 -33.52
N ASN A 94 -13.55 33.55 -33.97
CA ASN A 94 -14.12 34.08 -35.22
C ASN A 94 -13.08 34.17 -36.36
N ALA A 95 -11.82 33.79 -36.10
CA ALA A 95 -10.75 33.82 -37.10
C ALA A 95 -10.74 32.54 -37.95
N LEU A 96 -10.58 32.67 -39.27
CA LEU A 96 -10.44 31.53 -40.18
C LEU A 96 -9.13 30.77 -39.89
N THR A 97 -8.01 31.49 -39.83
CA THR A 97 -6.66 30.94 -39.60
C THR A 97 -5.92 31.74 -38.53
N LEU A 98 -5.08 31.06 -37.74
CA LEU A 98 -4.19 31.69 -36.75
C LEU A 98 -2.77 31.15 -36.95
N GLY A 99 -1.76 32.02 -36.91
CA GLY A 99 -0.36 31.62 -37.08
C GLY A 99 0.28 31.19 -35.76
N GLY A 100 0.97 30.05 -35.70
CA GLY A 100 1.63 29.52 -34.48
C GLY A 100 1.07 28.18 -34.01
N LEU A 101 1.42 27.76 -32.78
CA LEU A 101 0.79 26.61 -32.11
C LEU A 101 -0.51 27.02 -31.41
N GLN A 102 -1.52 26.16 -31.45
CA GLN A 102 -2.76 26.31 -30.69
C GLN A 102 -3.05 25.06 -29.87
N ALA A 103 -3.88 25.19 -28.85
CA ALA A 103 -4.35 24.02 -28.11
C ALA A 103 -5.83 24.11 -27.76
N LEU A 104 -6.48 22.95 -27.76
CA LEU A 104 -7.82 22.73 -27.20
C LEU A 104 -7.69 21.91 -25.91
N LYS A 105 -8.41 22.29 -24.85
CA LYS A 105 -8.45 21.58 -23.56
C LYS A 105 -9.89 21.41 -23.09
N PHE A 106 -10.23 20.20 -22.65
CA PHE A 106 -11.53 19.90 -22.05
C PHE A 106 -11.47 18.62 -21.22
N ASN A 107 -12.49 18.37 -20.40
CA ASN A 107 -12.60 17.12 -19.65
C ASN A 107 -13.73 16.27 -20.20
N ILE A 108 -13.44 14.98 -20.41
CA ILE A 108 -14.42 13.93 -20.66
C ILE A 108 -14.72 13.24 -19.33
N GLU A 109 -15.98 13.07 -18.99
CA GLU A 109 -16.42 12.19 -17.92
C GLU A 109 -17.08 10.95 -18.51
N THR A 110 -16.74 9.79 -17.95
CA THR A 110 -17.38 8.51 -18.19
C THR A 110 -18.00 8.01 -16.88
N THR A 111 -19.10 7.26 -16.98
CA THR A 111 -19.79 6.67 -15.82
C THR A 111 -19.55 5.17 -15.67
N ARG A 112 -18.88 4.58 -16.67
CA ARG A 112 -18.49 3.18 -16.80
C ARG A 112 -17.25 3.10 -17.69
N PHE A 113 -16.70 1.91 -17.87
CA PHE A 113 -15.71 1.67 -18.92
C PHE A 113 -16.34 1.92 -20.30
N THR A 114 -15.71 2.81 -21.08
CA THR A 114 -16.24 3.33 -22.34
C THR A 114 -15.19 3.17 -23.44
N GLN A 115 -15.61 2.64 -24.59
CA GLN A 115 -14.79 2.55 -25.80
C GLN A 115 -15.41 3.33 -26.96
N GLY A 116 -14.57 3.91 -27.80
CA GLY A 116 -15.03 4.61 -29.00
C GLY A 116 -13.89 5.19 -29.82
N THR A 117 -14.22 5.98 -30.82
CA THR A 117 -13.27 6.67 -31.69
C THR A 117 -13.53 8.17 -31.62
N LEU A 118 -12.51 8.95 -31.25
CA LEU A 118 -12.53 10.40 -31.33
C LEU A 118 -11.89 10.84 -32.65
N THR A 119 -12.64 11.51 -33.50
CA THR A 119 -12.16 12.03 -34.78
C THR A 119 -12.03 13.55 -34.71
N LEU A 120 -10.86 14.06 -35.09
CA LEU A 120 -10.58 15.49 -35.20
C LEU A 120 -10.72 15.91 -36.67
N LYS A 121 -11.81 16.60 -37.01
CA LYS A 121 -12.03 17.14 -38.37
C LYS A 121 -11.55 18.59 -38.43
N GLY A 122 -11.05 19.01 -39.59
CA GLY A 122 -10.57 20.39 -39.81
C GLY A 122 -9.17 20.70 -39.22
N ILE A 123 -8.56 19.78 -38.48
CA ILE A 123 -7.18 19.90 -37.99
C ILE A 123 -6.26 19.13 -38.92
N GLU A 124 -5.37 19.81 -39.64
CA GLU A 124 -4.50 19.16 -40.64
C GLU A 124 -3.32 18.44 -39.97
N GLN A 125 -2.76 19.06 -38.92
CA GLN A 125 -1.67 18.50 -38.12
C GLN A 125 -1.97 18.72 -36.64
N GLY A 126 -2.25 17.64 -35.92
CA GLY A 126 -2.62 17.70 -34.50
C GLY A 126 -2.09 16.51 -33.71
N GLN A 127 -1.87 16.72 -32.41
CA GLN A 127 -1.53 15.67 -31.46
C GLN A 127 -2.59 15.62 -30.36
N LEU A 128 -3.15 14.44 -30.11
CA LEU A 128 -4.12 14.19 -29.05
C LEU A 128 -3.41 13.63 -27.82
N PHE A 129 -3.69 14.19 -26.67
CA PHE A 129 -3.24 13.70 -25.37
C PHE A 129 -4.45 13.42 -24.47
N ILE A 130 -4.45 12.26 -23.82
CA ILE A 130 -5.42 11.89 -22.79
C ILE A 130 -4.66 11.72 -21.48
N ASN A 131 -5.02 12.50 -20.46
CA ASN A 131 -4.39 12.47 -19.13
C ASN A 131 -2.85 12.67 -19.12
N GLY A 132 -2.28 13.29 -20.14
CA GLY A 132 -0.81 13.35 -20.28
C GLY A 132 -0.25 12.57 -21.45
N GLU A 133 -0.96 11.53 -21.87
CA GLU A 133 -0.42 10.49 -22.73
C GLU A 133 -0.80 10.72 -24.19
N LEU A 134 0.21 10.78 -25.05
CA LEU A 134 0.03 10.91 -26.50
C LEU A 134 -0.74 9.70 -27.04
N GLN A 135 -1.82 9.97 -27.75
CA GLN A 135 -2.61 8.96 -28.43
C GLN A 135 -2.14 8.80 -29.87
N THR A 136 -2.09 7.57 -30.35
CA THR A 136 -1.82 7.25 -31.75
C THR A 136 -3.14 7.01 -32.49
N GLY A 137 -3.22 7.46 -33.74
CA GLY A 137 -4.45 7.39 -34.53
C GLY A 137 -4.14 7.30 -36.02
N ASP A 138 -5.17 6.95 -36.81
CA ASP A 138 -5.12 6.95 -38.27
C ASP A 138 -5.92 8.16 -38.80
N LYS A 139 -5.30 9.01 -39.63
CA LYS A 139 -5.93 10.20 -40.24
C LYS A 139 -6.77 11.03 -39.26
N ASN A 140 -6.18 11.42 -38.12
CA ASN A 140 -6.84 12.17 -37.03
C ASN A 140 -8.02 11.46 -36.35
N SER A 141 -8.14 10.14 -36.49
CA SER A 141 -9.09 9.31 -35.75
C SER A 141 -8.36 8.45 -34.72
N TYR A 142 -8.77 8.58 -33.46
CA TYR A 142 -8.09 8.01 -32.30
C TYR A 142 -9.03 7.04 -31.58
N ARG A 143 -8.61 5.78 -31.46
CA ARG A 143 -9.37 4.80 -30.67
C ARG A 143 -9.11 5.04 -29.19
N LEU A 144 -10.17 5.26 -28.43
CA LEU A 144 -10.11 5.55 -27.01
C LEU A 144 -10.65 4.38 -26.20
N THR A 145 -9.95 4.09 -25.10
CA THR A 145 -10.39 3.18 -24.05
C THR A 145 -10.32 3.93 -22.74
N LEU A 146 -11.48 4.22 -22.15
CA LEU A 146 -11.62 5.13 -21.01
C LEU A 146 -12.25 4.38 -19.84
N ASN A 147 -11.53 4.29 -18.72
CA ASN A 147 -12.08 3.74 -17.48
C ASN A 147 -13.15 4.68 -16.91
N ASN A 148 -13.90 4.25 -15.89
CA ASN A 148 -14.89 5.09 -15.20
C ASN A 148 -14.20 6.23 -14.41
N SER A 149 -14.01 7.39 -15.03
CA SER A 149 -13.25 8.50 -14.44
C SER A 149 -13.52 9.83 -15.16
N THR A 150 -12.89 10.89 -14.66
CA THR A 150 -12.63 12.11 -15.43
C THR A 150 -11.32 11.93 -16.21
N HIS A 151 -11.34 12.29 -17.49
CA HIS A 151 -10.19 12.26 -18.40
C HIS A 151 -9.95 13.66 -18.97
N THR A 152 -8.75 14.21 -18.75
CA THR A 152 -8.36 15.48 -19.36
C THR A 152 -7.89 15.24 -20.79
N VAL A 153 -8.53 15.90 -21.74
CA VAL A 153 -8.18 15.87 -23.15
C VAL A 153 -7.45 17.15 -23.51
N LEU A 154 -6.30 17.00 -24.17
CA LEU A 154 -5.57 18.11 -24.76
C LEU A 154 -5.27 17.80 -26.23
N ILE A 155 -5.59 18.72 -27.11
CA ILE A 155 -5.22 18.64 -28.53
C ILE A 155 -4.27 19.79 -28.81
N VAL A 156 -3.05 19.50 -29.27
CA VAL A 156 -2.12 20.51 -29.75
C VAL A 156 -2.23 20.56 -31.27
N ALA A 157 -2.82 21.65 -31.78
CA ALA A 157 -2.97 21.89 -33.20
C ALA A 157 -1.76 22.67 -33.71
N GLN A 158 -1.11 22.13 -34.74
CA GLN A 158 0.06 22.72 -35.39
C GLN A 158 -0.32 23.38 -36.72
N GLN A 159 -1.42 22.93 -37.34
CA GLN A 159 -1.95 23.50 -38.57
C GLN A 159 -3.46 23.29 -38.66
N VAL A 160 -4.19 24.38 -38.90
CA VAL A 160 -5.64 24.42 -39.12
C VAL A 160 -5.90 25.41 -40.25
N ALA A 161 -6.58 24.95 -41.31
CA ALA A 161 -6.93 25.81 -42.45
C ALA A 161 -8.17 26.68 -42.17
N ASN A 162 -9.16 26.16 -41.44
CA ASN A 162 -10.34 26.92 -41.04
C ASN A 162 -10.91 26.45 -39.70
N TRP A 163 -10.84 27.31 -38.67
CA TRP A 163 -11.37 26.99 -37.34
C TRP A 163 -12.90 26.83 -37.30
N HIS A 164 -13.64 27.38 -38.27
CA HIS A 164 -15.09 27.17 -38.36
C HIS A 164 -15.44 25.71 -38.68
N ASP A 165 -14.61 25.06 -39.49
CA ASP A 165 -14.81 23.67 -39.96
C ASP A 165 -14.32 22.63 -38.94
N VAL A 166 -13.62 23.07 -37.90
CA VAL A 166 -13.11 22.17 -36.86
C VAL A 166 -14.26 21.61 -36.04
N THR A 167 -14.36 20.28 -36.00
CA THR A 167 -15.32 19.52 -35.19
C THR A 167 -14.61 18.36 -34.51
N LEU A 168 -15.04 18.04 -33.29
CA LEU A 168 -14.56 16.91 -32.52
C LEU A 168 -15.73 15.94 -32.38
N ASP A 169 -15.61 14.77 -32.99
CA ASP A 169 -16.72 13.81 -33.07
C ASP A 169 -16.34 12.54 -32.33
N PHE A 170 -17.17 12.09 -31.39
CA PHE A 170 -16.98 10.81 -30.71
C PHE A 170 -17.98 9.78 -31.24
N ALA A 171 -17.47 8.77 -31.93
CA ALA A 171 -18.23 7.61 -32.36
C ALA A 171 -18.10 6.49 -31.31
N PRO A 172 -19.15 6.19 -30.54
CA PRO A 172 -19.10 5.15 -29.52
C PRO A 172 -18.96 3.75 -30.16
N LYS A 173 -18.31 2.81 -29.45
CA LYS A 173 -18.22 1.41 -29.92
C LYS A 173 -19.57 0.69 -29.82
N SER A 174 -20.43 1.09 -28.88
CA SER A 174 -21.78 0.59 -28.67
C SER A 174 -22.68 1.64 -27.99
N ASP A 175 -24.01 1.46 -27.99
CA ASP A 175 -24.96 2.48 -27.48
C ASP A 175 -24.83 2.80 -25.98
N ILE A 176 -24.17 1.93 -25.23
CA ILE A 176 -23.87 2.11 -23.80
C ILE A 176 -22.61 2.95 -23.58
N ASP A 177 -21.73 3.06 -24.58
CA ASP A 177 -20.50 3.83 -24.53
C ASP A 177 -20.83 5.31 -24.64
N LYS A 178 -20.83 6.01 -23.50
CA LYS A 178 -21.18 7.44 -23.45
C LYS A 178 -20.06 8.24 -22.81
N ILE A 179 -19.81 9.41 -23.40
CA ILE A 179 -18.95 10.44 -22.83
C ILE A 179 -19.77 11.71 -22.60
N THR A 180 -19.42 12.45 -21.56
CA THR A 180 -19.99 13.77 -21.30
C THR A 180 -18.89 14.79 -21.13
N LEU A 181 -19.04 15.96 -21.77
CA LEU A 181 -18.14 17.08 -21.53
C LEU A 181 -18.47 17.75 -20.20
N SER A 182 -17.44 17.89 -19.37
CA SER A 182 -17.53 18.53 -18.06
C SER A 182 -16.69 19.81 -18.04
N THR A 183 -17.31 20.90 -17.61
CA THR A 183 -16.63 22.15 -17.26
C THR A 183 -16.29 22.21 -15.77
N SER A 184 -16.61 21.15 -15.01
CA SER A 184 -16.27 21.08 -13.59
C SER A 184 -14.76 21.06 -13.41
N GLN A 185 -14.27 21.90 -12.52
CA GLN A 185 -12.89 21.82 -12.04
C GLN A 185 -12.71 20.62 -11.08
N THR A 186 -13.81 20.06 -10.54
CA THR A 186 -13.75 18.95 -9.61
C THR A 186 -13.62 17.61 -10.34
N LYS A 187 -12.53 16.89 -10.10
CA LYS A 187 -12.20 15.60 -10.73
C LYS A 187 -12.48 14.43 -9.78
N ARG A 188 -12.76 13.25 -10.33
CA ARG A 188 -12.79 12.01 -9.53
C ARG A 188 -11.39 11.61 -9.09
N LEU A 189 -11.30 10.93 -7.95
CA LEU A 189 -10.06 10.33 -7.47
C LEU A 189 -9.57 9.25 -8.46
N SER A 190 -8.31 9.34 -8.85
CA SER A 190 -7.67 8.38 -9.76
C SER A 190 -6.63 7.50 -9.05
N ALA A 191 -6.41 6.30 -9.60
CA ALA A 191 -5.31 5.41 -9.21
C ALA A 191 -3.95 6.13 -9.22
N LYS A 192 -3.71 6.95 -10.27
CA LYS A 192 -2.48 7.72 -10.42
C LYS A 192 -2.26 8.68 -9.26
N GLN A 193 -3.28 9.43 -8.83
CA GLN A 193 -3.15 10.32 -7.68
C GLN A 193 -2.77 9.55 -6.40
N LEU A 194 -3.38 8.39 -6.15
CA LEU A 194 -3.10 7.59 -4.95
C LEU A 194 -1.68 7.00 -4.92
N PHE A 195 -1.09 6.67 -6.06
CA PHE A 195 0.23 6.04 -6.13
C PHE A 195 1.37 7.05 -6.35
N ASP A 196 1.16 8.05 -7.21
CA ASP A 196 2.21 8.95 -7.66
C ASP A 196 2.41 10.18 -6.78
N ALA A 197 1.42 10.50 -5.93
CA ALA A 197 1.49 11.67 -5.06
C ALA A 197 2.79 11.67 -4.22
N PRO A 198 3.39 12.85 -3.99
CA PRO A 198 4.56 12.98 -3.13
C PRO A 198 4.25 12.45 -1.75
N THR A 199 5.16 11.64 -1.22
CA THR A 199 5.12 11.12 0.14
C THR A 199 6.48 11.29 0.81
N ILE A 200 6.50 11.66 2.09
CA ILE A 200 7.67 11.64 2.95
C ILE A 200 8.03 10.18 3.23
N SER A 201 9.14 9.72 2.64
CA SER A 201 9.67 8.37 2.78
C SER A 201 10.76 8.24 3.85
N GLN A 202 11.36 9.35 4.30
CA GLN A 202 12.30 9.38 5.41
C GLN A 202 12.21 10.73 6.12
N LEU A 203 12.46 10.71 7.44
CA LEU A 203 12.47 11.90 8.28
C LEU A 203 13.51 11.76 9.39
N SER A 204 14.10 12.87 9.79
CA SER A 204 15.11 12.94 10.85
C SER A 204 15.11 14.34 11.45
N LEU A 205 14.77 14.48 12.72
CA LEU A 205 14.71 15.76 13.44
C LEU A 205 16.01 16.00 14.19
N ALA A 206 16.54 17.22 14.15
CA ALA A 206 17.73 17.57 14.89
C ALA A 206 17.52 17.45 16.42
N PRO A 207 18.57 17.12 17.20
CA PRO A 207 18.50 17.05 18.65
C PRO A 207 17.90 18.30 19.30
N ASN A 208 18.14 19.49 18.72
CA ASN A 208 17.59 20.76 19.22
C ASN A 208 16.29 21.23 18.55
N ALA A 209 15.66 20.37 17.73
CA ALA A 209 14.43 20.62 16.97
C ALA A 209 14.44 21.81 15.96
N LYS A 210 15.55 22.53 15.79
CA LYS A 210 15.62 23.71 14.91
C LYS A 210 15.74 23.40 13.42
N GLN A 211 16.16 22.19 13.08
CA GLN A 211 16.31 21.73 11.70
C GLN A 211 15.85 20.28 11.58
N TYR A 212 15.54 19.86 10.36
CA TYR A 212 15.18 18.48 10.08
C TYR A 212 15.51 18.10 8.64
N VAL A 213 15.67 16.81 8.40
CA VAL A 213 15.85 16.23 7.08
C VAL A 213 14.58 15.50 6.67
N THR A 214 14.16 15.65 5.42
CA THR A 214 13.09 14.88 4.80
C THR A 214 13.54 14.31 3.47
N THR A 215 13.12 13.08 3.18
CA THR A 215 13.14 12.53 1.82
C THR A 215 11.72 12.45 1.30
N THR A 216 11.44 13.12 0.19
CA THR A 216 10.18 13.01 -0.54
C THR A 216 10.35 12.01 -1.67
N ARG A 217 9.41 11.08 -1.81
CA ARG A 217 9.29 10.08 -2.87
C ARG A 217 8.08 10.39 -3.75
N THR A 218 8.27 10.39 -5.06
CA THR A 218 7.22 10.53 -6.08
C THR A 218 7.41 9.52 -7.20
N TYR A 219 6.33 9.24 -7.95
CA TYR A 219 6.38 8.47 -9.18
C TYR A 219 5.80 9.28 -10.33
N SER A 220 6.14 8.89 -11.56
CA SER A 220 5.60 9.51 -12.77
C SER A 220 5.70 8.53 -13.94
N ASP A 221 4.99 8.82 -15.03
CA ASP A 221 5.07 7.98 -16.23
C ASP A 221 6.48 7.99 -16.86
N LYS A 222 7.25 9.07 -16.63
CA LYS A 222 8.65 9.17 -17.07
C LYS A 222 9.58 8.22 -16.32
N THR A 223 9.35 8.01 -15.03
CA THR A 223 10.20 7.17 -14.17
C THR A 223 9.64 5.75 -13.99
N GLN A 224 8.38 5.51 -14.40
CA GLN A 224 7.71 4.22 -14.35
C GLN A 224 7.83 3.58 -12.95
N ASN A 225 8.48 2.42 -12.85
CA ASN A 225 8.68 1.67 -11.61
C ASN A 225 9.79 2.26 -10.72
N GLN A 226 10.56 3.24 -11.21
CA GLN A 226 11.57 3.94 -10.42
C GLN A 226 10.96 5.16 -9.73
N ALA A 227 11.19 5.23 -8.42
CA ALA A 227 10.83 6.39 -7.63
C ALA A 227 11.79 7.54 -7.89
N ASN A 228 11.27 8.75 -8.08
CA ASN A 228 12.05 9.96 -7.90
C ASN A 228 12.10 10.30 -6.41
N THR A 229 13.28 10.55 -5.88
CA THR A 229 13.47 10.89 -4.46
C THR A 229 14.30 12.13 -4.30
N VAL A 230 13.86 13.02 -3.42
CA VAL A 230 14.55 14.26 -3.10
C VAL A 230 14.76 14.33 -1.60
N THR A 231 16.03 14.34 -1.18
CA THR A 231 16.41 14.52 0.23
C THR A 231 16.90 15.95 0.45
N VAL A 232 16.33 16.62 1.46
CA VAL A 232 16.65 18.01 1.81
C VAL A 232 16.77 18.19 3.32
N LEU A 233 17.73 19.01 3.73
CA LEU A 233 17.85 19.60 5.06
C LEU A 233 17.09 20.92 5.08
N LYS A 234 16.24 21.11 6.10
CA LYS A 234 15.40 22.28 6.27
C LYS A 234 15.51 22.89 7.67
N ASP A 235 15.17 24.16 7.79
CA ASP A 235 14.97 24.83 9.08
C ASP A 235 13.54 24.66 9.63
N SER A 236 13.27 25.27 10.79
CA SER A 236 11.96 25.25 11.45
C SER A 236 10.85 25.90 10.61
N ASP A 237 11.20 26.82 9.72
CA ASP A 237 10.27 27.55 8.85
C ASP A 237 10.07 26.85 7.49
N ASN A 238 10.51 25.58 7.39
CA ASN A 238 10.39 24.72 6.21
C ASN A 238 11.19 25.23 4.99
N GLN A 239 12.17 26.13 5.20
CA GLN A 239 13.08 26.57 4.15
C GLN A 239 14.18 25.55 3.92
N THR A 240 14.53 25.31 2.66
CA THR A 240 15.59 24.36 2.30
C THR A 240 16.95 25.01 2.49
N LEU A 241 17.76 24.44 3.38
CA LEU A 241 19.13 24.88 3.66
C LEU A 241 20.15 24.13 2.80
N TYR A 242 19.91 22.85 2.54
CA TYR A 242 20.80 22.00 1.76
C TYR A 242 20.02 20.90 1.04
N ARG A 243 20.42 20.59 -0.19
CA ARG A 243 19.89 19.48 -0.99
C ARG A 243 21.00 18.47 -1.21
N PHE A 244 20.73 17.21 -0.86
CA PHE A 244 21.71 16.15 -0.98
C PHE A 244 21.91 15.77 -2.46
N GLU A 245 23.11 15.26 -2.76
CA GLU A 245 23.53 14.80 -4.09
C GLU A 245 22.63 13.68 -4.65
N ALA A 246 22.73 13.44 -5.96
CA ALA A 246 22.07 12.29 -6.59
C ALA A 246 22.62 10.98 -5.99
N GLY A 247 21.74 10.06 -5.56
CA GLY A 247 22.12 8.73 -5.04
C GLY A 247 21.39 8.22 -3.80
N GLN A 248 20.27 8.84 -3.39
CA GLN A 248 19.42 8.39 -2.26
C GLN A 248 20.20 8.13 -0.95
N PRO A 249 20.65 9.19 -0.26
CA PRO A 249 21.29 9.02 1.05
C PRO A 249 20.35 8.32 2.04
N SER A 250 20.87 7.32 2.76
CA SER A 250 20.14 6.58 3.79
C SER A 250 20.77 6.80 5.17
N ASN A 251 20.10 6.32 6.23
CA ASN A 251 20.61 6.36 7.62
C ASN A 251 21.11 7.75 8.07
N ILE A 252 20.33 8.79 7.76
CA ILE A 252 20.69 10.18 8.06
C ILE A 252 20.47 10.46 9.55
N ILE A 253 21.56 10.54 10.30
CA ILE A 253 21.57 10.72 11.76
C ILE A 253 22.34 11.98 12.16
N TRP A 254 21.94 12.59 13.27
CA TRP A 254 22.55 13.81 13.79
C TRP A 254 23.58 13.46 14.86
N SER A 255 24.72 14.14 14.85
CA SER A 255 25.64 14.05 16.00
C SER A 255 24.97 14.60 17.25
N PRO A 256 25.28 14.07 18.46
CA PRO A 256 24.63 14.51 19.70
C PRO A 256 24.83 16.00 19.99
N ASP A 257 26.03 16.51 19.72
CA ASP A 257 26.38 17.94 19.78
C ASP A 257 25.70 18.81 18.69
N ASN A 258 24.95 18.17 17.80
CA ASN A 258 24.24 18.76 16.68
C ASN A 258 25.17 19.53 15.72
N GLN A 259 26.46 19.23 15.60
CA GLN A 259 27.34 19.90 14.64
C GLN A 259 27.34 19.26 13.26
N TYR A 260 27.05 17.95 13.20
CA TYR A 260 27.21 17.15 11.99
C TYR A 260 25.97 16.31 11.68
N LEU A 261 25.82 16.00 10.40
CA LEU A 261 24.96 14.94 9.91
C LEU A 261 25.83 13.82 9.36
N VAL A 262 25.53 12.58 9.71
CA VAL A 262 26.16 11.39 9.13
C VAL A 262 25.12 10.64 8.32
N TYR A 263 25.51 10.17 7.14
CA TYR A 263 24.62 9.44 6.23
C TYR A 263 25.41 8.48 5.36
N LEU A 264 24.73 7.42 4.91
CA LEU A 264 25.29 6.44 3.98
C LEU A 264 24.90 6.82 2.55
N LEU A 265 25.86 6.78 1.62
CA LEU A 265 25.63 7.01 0.20
C LEU A 265 26.57 6.11 -0.59
N ASN A 266 26.01 5.18 -1.38
CA ASN A 266 26.78 4.25 -2.23
C ASN A 266 27.88 3.46 -1.48
N GLY A 267 27.62 3.02 -0.25
CA GLY A 267 28.62 2.29 0.57
C GLY A 267 29.67 3.19 1.24
N GLU A 268 29.59 4.51 1.06
CA GLU A 268 30.43 5.49 1.75
C GLU A 268 29.66 6.13 2.91
N LEU A 269 30.28 6.18 4.09
CA LEU A 269 29.75 6.92 5.22
C LEU A 269 30.25 8.35 5.15
N LYS A 270 29.35 9.28 4.84
CA LYS A 270 29.67 10.69 4.69
C LYS A 270 29.27 11.48 5.93
N GLN A 271 30.02 12.53 6.22
CA GLN A 271 29.73 13.51 7.26
C GLN A 271 29.58 14.90 6.65
N LEU A 272 28.43 15.52 6.86
CA LEU A 272 28.15 16.90 6.49
C LEU A 272 28.30 17.80 7.72
N ASN A 273 29.17 18.81 7.63
CA ASN A 273 29.25 19.87 8.62
C ASN A 273 28.10 20.87 8.40
N ARG A 274 27.26 21.07 9.41
CA ARG A 274 26.04 21.89 9.26
C ARG A 274 26.31 23.39 9.14
N LYS A 275 27.46 23.89 9.61
CA LYS A 275 27.76 25.32 9.65
C LYS A 275 28.28 25.84 8.31
N ASN A 276 29.16 25.09 7.66
CA ASN A 276 29.80 25.48 6.39
C ASN A 276 29.42 24.58 5.21
N LEU A 277 28.60 23.55 5.44
CA LEU A 277 28.10 22.60 4.45
C LEU A 277 29.19 21.76 3.76
N SER A 278 30.40 21.69 4.32
CA SER A 278 31.48 20.86 3.80
C SER A 278 31.20 19.38 4.08
N ILE A 279 31.46 18.53 3.11
CA ILE A 279 31.34 17.06 3.23
C ILE A 279 32.73 16.45 3.33
N LYS A 280 32.88 15.47 4.23
CA LYS A 280 34.02 14.54 4.21
C LYS A 280 33.52 13.11 4.30
N THR A 281 34.29 12.19 3.73
CA THR A 281 34.04 10.75 3.87
C THR A 281 34.73 10.23 5.13
N LEU A 282 33.97 9.55 5.99
CA LEU A 282 34.46 8.96 7.25
C LEU A 282 35.01 7.55 7.04
N ALA A 283 34.34 6.77 6.19
CA ALA A 283 34.71 5.40 5.87
C ALA A 283 34.08 4.99 4.52
N ASN A 284 34.73 4.04 3.85
CA ASN A 284 34.34 3.49 2.56
C ASN A 284 34.11 1.97 2.68
N ASP A 285 33.66 1.36 1.59
CA ASP A 285 33.49 -0.09 1.45
C ASP A 285 32.57 -0.71 2.52
N LEU A 286 31.54 0.04 2.92
CA LEU A 286 30.55 -0.36 3.92
C LEU A 286 29.32 -1.04 3.28
N GLU A 287 29.53 -1.80 2.21
CA GLU A 287 28.45 -2.58 1.59
C GLU A 287 27.88 -3.58 2.61
N GLY A 288 26.56 -3.60 2.76
CA GLY A 288 25.86 -4.41 3.77
C GLY A 288 25.82 -3.81 5.18
N ALA A 289 26.48 -2.67 5.42
CA ALA A 289 26.36 -1.91 6.67
C ALA A 289 25.07 -1.10 6.72
N ASN A 290 24.40 -1.09 7.86
CA ASN A 290 23.17 -0.33 8.07
C ASN A 290 22.94 -0.05 9.57
N GLY A 291 21.88 0.71 9.87
CA GLY A 291 21.45 0.93 11.25
C GLY A 291 22.41 1.80 12.07
N PHE A 292 23.15 2.70 11.44
CA PHE A 292 24.06 3.62 12.12
C PHE A 292 23.33 4.43 13.20
N THR A 293 23.93 4.53 14.38
CA THR A 293 23.51 5.39 15.48
C THR A 293 24.72 5.90 16.26
N PHE A 294 24.64 7.07 16.86
CA PHE A 294 25.71 7.57 17.73
C PHE A 294 25.70 6.85 19.07
N TYR A 295 26.88 6.40 19.49
CA TYR A 295 27.13 5.96 20.87
C TYR A 295 27.58 7.14 21.74
N ASN A 296 28.45 7.99 21.19
CA ASN A 296 28.90 9.26 21.77
C ASN A 296 29.31 10.22 20.63
N ASP A 297 29.86 11.39 20.94
CA ASP A 297 30.23 12.41 19.94
C ASP A 297 31.25 11.95 18.87
N THR A 298 32.03 10.91 19.15
CA THR A 298 33.12 10.44 18.29
C THR A 298 32.97 9.00 17.82
N SER A 299 31.88 8.31 18.16
CA SER A 299 31.73 6.88 17.88
C SER A 299 30.33 6.52 17.43
N LEU A 300 30.25 5.72 16.36
CA LEU A 300 29.03 5.21 15.76
C LEU A 300 28.92 3.71 15.97
N LEU A 301 27.73 3.22 16.31
CA LEU A 301 27.38 1.80 16.28
C LEU A 301 26.60 1.51 15.01
N PHE A 302 26.80 0.32 14.44
CA PHE A 302 26.06 -0.12 13.27
C PHE A 302 26.07 -1.65 13.15
N SER A 303 25.15 -2.17 12.34
CA SER A 303 25.12 -3.59 11.96
C SER A 303 25.79 -3.76 10.61
N TRP A 304 26.66 -4.74 10.46
CA TRP A 304 27.29 -5.08 9.20
C TRP A 304 27.01 -6.53 8.85
N SER A 305 26.32 -6.71 7.73
CA SER A 305 25.86 -8.03 7.30
C SER A 305 26.73 -8.56 6.18
N LYS A 306 27.20 -9.79 6.31
CA LYS A 306 27.85 -10.53 5.24
C LYS A 306 26.88 -11.60 4.72
N SER A 307 26.50 -11.47 3.46
CA SER A 307 25.76 -12.53 2.76
C SER A 307 26.67 -13.74 2.54
N PRO A 308 26.13 -14.96 2.56
CA PRO A 308 26.89 -16.14 2.15
C PRO A 308 27.37 -15.97 0.71
N GLU A 309 28.54 -16.52 0.39
CA GLU A 309 29.06 -16.52 -0.98
C GLU A 309 28.07 -17.23 -1.91
N SER A 310 27.90 -16.68 -3.12
CA SER A 310 27.07 -17.32 -4.15
C SER A 310 27.68 -18.67 -4.52
N THR A 311 26.91 -19.73 -4.38
CA THR A 311 27.36 -21.07 -4.75
C THR A 311 26.92 -21.38 -6.17
N ASN A 312 27.82 -21.87 -7.02
CA ASN A 312 27.48 -22.47 -8.32
C ASN A 312 26.88 -23.89 -8.18
N SER A 313 26.43 -24.25 -6.98
CA SER A 313 25.81 -25.55 -6.72
C SER A 313 24.51 -25.66 -7.51
N LEU A 314 24.34 -26.78 -8.20
CA LEU A 314 23.08 -27.13 -8.87
C LEU A 314 21.98 -27.55 -7.87
N THR A 315 22.31 -27.66 -6.58
CA THR A 315 21.42 -28.17 -5.53
C THR A 315 21.43 -27.26 -4.29
N LYS A 316 20.30 -27.22 -3.58
CA LYS A 316 20.16 -26.57 -2.27
C LYS A 316 20.01 -27.62 -1.16
N HIS A 317 20.96 -27.65 -0.23
CA HIS A 317 20.92 -28.56 0.93
C HIS A 317 20.35 -27.83 2.16
N TYR A 318 19.17 -28.25 2.61
CA TYR A 318 18.53 -27.75 3.83
C TYR A 318 19.10 -28.47 5.05
N LYS A 319 19.68 -27.71 6.00
CA LYS A 319 20.20 -28.22 7.28
C LYS A 319 19.27 -27.89 8.46
N GLY A 320 18.34 -26.97 8.29
CA GLY A 320 17.34 -26.61 9.31
C GLY A 320 16.19 -25.77 8.74
N LEU A 321 15.16 -25.51 9.55
CA LEU A 321 13.97 -24.76 9.15
C LEU A 321 14.29 -23.35 8.65
N GLN A 322 15.34 -22.73 9.19
CA GLN A 322 15.78 -21.41 8.77
C GLN A 322 16.23 -21.38 7.30
N ASP A 323 16.76 -22.47 6.72
CA ASP A 323 17.25 -22.51 5.33
C ASP A 323 16.14 -22.31 4.27
N ARG A 324 14.88 -22.21 4.72
CA ARG A 324 13.74 -21.73 3.94
C ARG A 324 13.84 -20.24 3.58
N TRP A 325 14.55 -19.45 4.38
CA TRP A 325 14.76 -18.02 4.13
C TRP A 325 16.01 -17.80 3.27
N SER A 326 15.92 -16.94 2.26
CA SER A 326 17.04 -16.61 1.38
C SER A 326 18.24 -16.02 2.12
N TYR A 327 18.00 -15.36 3.25
CA TYR A 327 19.01 -14.72 4.10
C TYR A 327 19.42 -15.58 5.32
N ALA A 328 18.97 -16.84 5.44
CA ALA A 328 19.18 -17.66 6.64
C ALA A 328 20.63 -17.83 7.08
N ARG A 329 21.56 -17.72 6.13
CA ARG A 329 23.00 -17.84 6.32
C ARG A 329 23.73 -16.51 6.24
N SER A 330 23.00 -15.40 6.06
CA SER A 330 23.55 -14.07 6.21
C SER A 330 23.79 -13.81 7.69
N ILE A 331 25.01 -13.45 8.03
CA ILE A 331 25.42 -13.18 9.40
C ILE A 331 25.56 -11.67 9.57
N SER A 332 24.85 -11.11 10.53
CA SER A 332 24.96 -9.69 10.90
C SER A 332 25.65 -9.55 12.24
N GLN A 333 26.70 -8.73 12.30
CA GLN A 333 27.42 -8.43 13.54
C GLN A 333 27.35 -6.93 13.83
N ILE A 334 27.48 -6.58 15.10
CA ILE A 334 27.53 -5.20 15.58
C ILE A 334 28.99 -4.71 15.60
N TYR A 335 29.20 -3.52 15.05
CA TYR A 335 30.49 -2.84 14.95
C TYR A 335 30.42 -1.46 15.58
N MET A 336 31.59 -0.94 15.91
CA MET A 336 31.79 0.46 16.30
C MET A 336 32.82 1.12 15.38
N LEU A 337 32.50 2.31 14.90
CA LEU A 337 33.36 3.15 14.06
C LEU A 337 33.75 4.42 14.82
N ASP A 338 35.03 4.77 14.81
CA ASP A 338 35.54 6.05 15.29
C ASP A 338 35.47 7.11 14.18
N THR A 339 34.75 8.20 14.41
CA THR A 339 34.47 9.21 13.37
C THR A 339 35.66 10.12 13.05
N LYS A 340 36.74 10.05 13.83
CA LYS A 340 37.96 10.85 13.60
C LYS A 340 38.93 10.12 12.70
N SER A 341 39.16 8.83 12.95
CA SER A 341 40.12 7.98 12.25
C SER A 341 39.51 7.12 11.15
N GLY A 342 38.20 6.87 11.19
CA GLY A 342 37.53 5.88 10.35
C GLY A 342 37.76 4.43 10.81
N LEU A 343 38.50 4.22 11.91
CA LEU A 343 38.79 2.89 12.42
C LEU A 343 37.50 2.20 12.87
N THR A 344 37.28 1.00 12.35
CA THR A 344 36.14 0.16 12.66
C THR A 344 36.59 -1.06 13.46
N LYS A 345 35.87 -1.39 14.54
CA LYS A 345 36.07 -2.62 15.31
C LYS A 345 34.77 -3.39 15.51
N ALA A 346 34.85 -4.71 15.46
CA ALA A 346 33.72 -5.56 15.80
C ALA A 346 33.46 -5.54 17.32
N LEU A 347 32.19 -5.47 17.71
CA LEU A 347 31.73 -5.63 19.10
C LEU A 347 31.11 -7.00 19.37
N SER A 348 30.74 -7.71 18.30
CA SER A 348 30.20 -9.06 18.35
C SER A 348 30.82 -9.88 17.23
N GLN A 349 30.84 -11.20 17.43
CA GLN A 349 31.35 -12.17 16.48
C GLN A 349 30.66 -13.51 16.69
N GLY A 350 30.65 -14.34 15.66
CA GLY A 350 30.20 -15.72 15.75
C GLY A 350 29.28 -16.13 14.59
N PRO A 351 28.75 -17.35 14.66
CA PRO A 351 27.90 -17.91 13.60
C PRO A 351 26.46 -17.40 13.64
N LEU A 352 26.08 -16.64 14.68
CA LEU A 352 24.73 -16.10 14.88
C LEU A 352 24.72 -14.61 14.62
N SER A 353 23.62 -14.13 14.07
CA SER A 353 23.40 -12.69 13.92
C SER A 353 23.08 -12.05 15.27
N TYR A 354 23.72 -10.92 15.56
CA TYR A 354 23.38 -10.05 16.67
C TYR A 354 22.54 -8.88 16.15
N SER A 355 21.49 -8.54 16.88
CA SER A 355 20.70 -7.33 16.65
C SER A 355 21.05 -6.28 17.71
N LEU A 356 21.25 -5.04 17.29
CA LEU A 356 21.47 -3.92 18.20
C LEU A 356 20.12 -3.50 18.81
N GLU A 357 19.98 -3.67 20.13
CA GLU A 357 18.78 -3.27 20.86
C GLU A 357 18.89 -1.82 21.30
N ASP A 358 19.97 -1.46 22.00
CA ASP A 358 20.19 -0.10 22.49
C ASP A 358 21.65 0.14 22.91
N SER A 359 21.99 1.39 23.26
CA SER A 359 23.30 1.70 23.82
C SER A 359 23.24 2.82 24.86
N ASN A 360 24.17 2.81 25.82
CA ASN A 360 24.26 3.85 26.83
C ASN A 360 25.74 4.15 27.12
N SER A 361 26.22 5.28 26.60
CA SER A 361 27.62 5.68 26.74
C SER A 361 28.02 6.10 28.14
N ASN A 362 27.09 6.64 28.92
CA ASN A 362 27.32 6.95 30.33
C ASN A 362 27.57 5.69 31.16
N ARG A 363 26.87 4.59 30.84
CA ARG A 363 27.09 3.26 31.45
C ARG A 363 28.30 2.54 30.88
N GLY A 364 28.79 2.93 29.70
CA GLY A 364 29.83 2.18 28.99
C GLY A 364 29.32 0.89 28.34
N LYS A 365 28.03 0.80 28.02
CA LYS A 365 27.38 -0.49 27.69
C LYS A 365 26.58 -0.47 26.39
N VAL A 366 26.51 -1.64 25.73
CA VAL A 366 25.71 -1.90 24.52
C VAL A 366 24.79 -3.09 24.77
N LEU A 367 23.51 -2.92 24.48
CA LEU A 367 22.48 -3.97 24.60
C LEU A 367 22.25 -4.60 23.23
N MET A 368 22.31 -5.92 23.16
CA MET A 368 22.11 -6.68 21.93
C MET A 368 21.20 -7.88 22.18
N SER A 369 20.61 -8.42 21.12
CA SER A 369 19.87 -9.67 21.15
C SER A 369 20.36 -10.63 20.07
N LEU A 370 20.19 -11.93 20.31
CA LEU A 370 20.54 -12.96 19.35
C LEU A 370 19.57 -14.14 19.46
N PRO A 371 19.26 -14.82 18.33
CA PRO A 371 18.45 -16.03 18.38
C PRO A 371 19.20 -17.12 19.15
N VAL A 372 18.52 -17.82 20.05
CA VAL A 372 19.04 -19.04 20.66
C VAL A 372 18.92 -20.13 19.61
N MET A 373 20.05 -20.64 19.10
CA MET A 373 20.05 -21.73 18.14
C MET A 373 19.49 -23.00 18.80
N ALA A 374 18.20 -23.24 18.59
CA ALA A 374 17.63 -24.57 18.67
C ALA A 374 17.52 -25.08 17.23
N MET A 375 18.47 -25.88 16.76
CA MET A 375 18.29 -26.60 15.49
C MET A 375 17.13 -27.61 15.54
N GLN A 376 16.37 -27.73 16.64
CA GLN A 376 15.17 -28.57 16.74
C GLN A 376 14.07 -27.98 17.65
N ALA A 377 12.83 -28.03 17.12
CA ALA A 377 11.53 -28.17 17.81
C ALA A 377 10.91 -27.02 18.64
N SER A 378 10.94 -25.76 18.17
CA SER A 378 9.99 -24.75 18.69
C SER A 378 9.42 -23.89 17.58
N THR A 379 8.10 -23.70 17.58
CA THR A 379 7.41 -22.73 16.71
C THR A 379 7.65 -21.28 17.15
N HIS A 380 8.18 -21.08 18.36
CA HIS A 380 8.64 -19.80 18.90
C HIS A 380 10.11 -19.89 19.26
N PRO A 381 11.01 -19.36 18.42
CA PRO A 381 12.43 -19.32 18.77
C PRO A 381 12.62 -18.45 20.01
N GLU A 382 13.52 -18.88 20.89
CA GLU A 382 13.95 -18.06 22.02
C GLU A 382 14.96 -17.02 21.54
N THR A 383 14.88 -15.82 22.12
CA THR A 383 15.87 -14.76 21.93
C THR A 383 16.63 -14.58 23.22
N GLU A 384 17.96 -14.59 23.14
CA GLU A 384 18.82 -14.23 24.26
C GLU A 384 19.08 -12.73 24.23
N LEU A 385 18.87 -12.06 25.36
CA LEU A 385 19.23 -10.66 25.56
C LEU A 385 20.59 -10.62 26.25
N VAL A 386 21.54 -9.87 25.68
CA VAL A 386 22.91 -9.76 26.20
C VAL A 386 23.34 -8.31 26.34
N GLU A 387 24.21 -8.06 27.30
CA GLU A 387 24.79 -6.75 27.58
C GLU A 387 26.32 -6.83 27.47
N LEU A 388 26.91 -5.97 26.64
CA LEU A 388 28.36 -5.82 26.50
C LEU A 388 28.84 -4.61 27.30
N ASP A 389 29.75 -4.83 28.24
CA ASP A 389 30.52 -3.78 28.90
C ASP A 389 31.78 -3.47 28.08
N LEU A 390 31.87 -2.24 27.53
CA LEU A 390 32.93 -1.86 26.60
C LEU A 390 34.29 -1.62 27.27
N LYS A 391 34.33 -1.43 28.59
CA LYS A 391 35.58 -1.19 29.34
C LYS A 391 36.27 -2.51 29.65
N SER A 392 35.51 -3.50 30.11
CA SER A 392 35.99 -4.83 30.45
C SER A 392 35.95 -5.81 29.27
N ASN A 393 35.25 -5.45 28.19
CA ASN A 393 34.92 -6.31 27.05
C ASN A 393 34.15 -7.59 27.46
N LYS A 394 33.39 -7.51 28.56
CA LYS A 394 32.63 -8.64 29.10
C LYS A 394 31.21 -8.63 28.54
N LEU A 395 30.84 -9.72 27.86
CA LEU A 395 29.47 -9.97 27.43
C LEU A 395 28.73 -10.78 28.52
N SER A 396 27.57 -10.29 28.97
CA SER A 396 26.76 -10.94 30.01
C SER A 396 25.37 -11.24 29.48
N SER A 397 24.87 -12.46 29.71
CA SER A 397 23.48 -12.82 29.40
C SER A 397 22.54 -12.24 30.44
N LEU A 398 21.49 -11.56 29.98
CA LEU A 398 20.38 -11.05 30.79
C LEU A 398 19.19 -12.01 30.79
N GLY A 399 19.23 -13.07 29.98
CA GLY A 399 18.24 -14.12 29.95
C GLY A 399 17.79 -14.49 28.54
N LYS A 400 17.10 -15.63 28.46
CA LYS A 400 16.52 -16.17 27.23
C LYS A 400 15.00 -16.06 27.33
N PHE A 401 14.38 -15.52 26.30
CA PHE A 401 12.98 -15.17 26.32
C PHE A 401 12.27 -15.61 25.05
N LYS A 402 11.09 -16.22 25.21
CA LYS A 402 10.12 -16.39 24.13
C LYS A 402 9.31 -15.11 23.98
N THR A 403 8.67 -14.94 22.82
CA THR A 403 7.76 -13.83 22.49
C THR A 403 8.42 -12.45 22.59
N PHE A 404 9.75 -12.37 22.57
CA PHE A 404 10.53 -11.15 22.68
C PHE A 404 10.48 -10.37 21.36
N ASN A 405 10.23 -9.06 21.43
CA ASN A 405 10.23 -8.19 20.24
C ASN A 405 11.40 -7.21 20.23
N LEU A 406 11.60 -6.45 21.32
CA LEU A 406 12.69 -5.47 21.44
C LEU A 406 12.99 -5.13 22.90
N ALA A 407 14.17 -4.54 23.15
CA ALA A 407 14.55 -3.99 24.44
C ALA A 407 15.22 -2.60 24.31
N LYS A 408 15.03 -1.75 25.32
CA LYS A 408 15.67 -0.42 25.43
C LYS A 408 16.06 -0.14 26.87
N TYR A 409 17.17 0.57 27.10
CA TYR A 409 17.55 0.97 28.45
C TYR A 409 16.52 1.93 29.06
N ALA A 410 16.25 1.77 30.35
CA ALA A 410 15.33 2.59 31.14
C ALA A 410 16.01 2.96 32.46
N ASN A 411 16.80 4.04 32.45
CA ASN A 411 17.71 4.37 33.56
C ASN A 411 18.67 3.19 33.88
N LYS A 412 18.51 2.56 35.05
CA LYS A 412 19.26 1.34 35.43
C LYS A 412 18.64 0.05 34.90
N ASP A 413 17.32 0.06 34.67
CA ASP A 413 16.53 -1.09 34.24
C ASP A 413 16.41 -1.11 32.70
N ILE A 414 15.59 -2.02 32.17
CA ILE A 414 15.43 -2.24 30.73
C ILE A 414 13.94 -2.35 30.41
N TYR A 415 13.43 -1.51 29.53
CA TYR A 415 12.13 -1.74 28.91
C TYR A 415 12.22 -2.90 27.93
N VAL A 416 11.23 -3.78 27.97
CA VAL A 416 11.07 -4.89 27.01
C VAL A 416 9.68 -4.83 26.44
N VAL A 417 9.57 -4.94 25.11
CA VAL A 417 8.29 -5.22 24.45
C VAL A 417 8.26 -6.70 24.07
N ALA A 418 7.21 -7.39 24.49
CA ALA A 418 7.02 -8.82 24.24
C ALA A 418 5.54 -9.20 24.26
N GLY A 419 5.18 -10.39 23.79
CA GLY A 419 3.80 -10.91 23.88
C GLY A 419 3.31 -11.14 25.31
N PRO A 420 2.00 -11.39 25.54
CA PRO A 420 1.44 -11.55 26.88
C PRO A 420 1.97 -12.77 27.65
N ASP A 421 2.41 -13.83 26.95
CA ASP A 421 2.99 -15.03 27.57
C ASP A 421 4.43 -14.82 28.09
N PHE A 422 5.05 -13.65 27.89
CA PHE A 422 6.40 -13.33 28.36
C PHE A 422 6.59 -13.61 29.86
N LYS A 423 7.72 -14.21 30.23
CA LYS A 423 8.08 -14.60 31.62
C LYS A 423 6.94 -15.33 32.33
N ASN A 424 6.50 -16.47 31.78
CA ASN A 424 5.43 -17.31 32.34
C ASN A 424 4.06 -16.60 32.42
N GLY A 425 3.74 -15.76 31.42
CA GLY A 425 2.44 -15.09 31.36
C GLY A 425 2.31 -13.85 32.24
N ALA A 426 3.41 -13.15 32.51
CA ALA A 426 3.40 -11.92 33.31
C ALA A 426 2.45 -10.84 32.73
N GLY A 427 2.30 -10.82 31.41
CA GLY A 427 1.41 -9.90 30.68
C GLY A 427 -0.04 -10.37 30.55
N ARG A 428 -0.36 -11.64 30.86
CA ARG A 428 -1.69 -12.20 30.57
C ARG A 428 -2.80 -11.54 31.38
N ALA A 429 -3.77 -10.99 30.68
CA ALA A 429 -5.03 -10.47 31.20
C ALA A 429 -6.22 -11.27 30.64
N LEU A 430 -6.11 -12.61 30.64
CA LEU A 430 -7.07 -13.52 30.02
C LEU A 430 -7.56 -14.59 31.01
N PRO A 431 -8.77 -15.15 30.80
CA PRO A 431 -9.20 -16.36 31.50
C PRO A 431 -8.19 -17.50 31.33
N LYS A 432 -8.04 -18.34 32.36
CA LYS A 432 -7.03 -19.43 32.38
C LYS A 432 -7.13 -20.39 31.18
N ALA A 433 -8.35 -20.65 30.71
CA ALA A 433 -8.61 -21.55 29.58
C ALA A 433 -8.32 -20.93 28.20
N MET A 434 -8.15 -19.61 28.11
CA MET A 434 -7.91 -18.92 26.85
C MET A 434 -6.41 -18.77 26.59
N LEU A 435 -5.97 -19.11 25.38
CA LEU A 435 -4.59 -18.94 24.94
C LEU A 435 -4.36 -17.50 24.50
N ALA A 436 -3.21 -16.93 24.85
CA ALA A 436 -2.85 -15.58 24.44
C ALA A 436 -2.35 -15.56 22.99
N ASN A 437 -2.71 -14.50 22.27
CA ASN A 437 -2.08 -14.11 21.01
C ASN A 437 -0.84 -13.25 21.31
N ASN A 438 0.36 -13.77 21.06
CA ASN A 438 1.61 -13.06 21.41
C ASN A 438 2.03 -11.95 20.45
N TYR A 439 1.31 -11.76 19.34
CA TYR A 439 1.48 -10.56 18.53
C TYR A 439 0.88 -9.31 19.20
N ASP A 440 0.06 -9.50 20.26
CA ASP A 440 -0.46 -8.42 21.08
C ASP A 440 0.64 -7.88 22.02
N GLY A 441 1.47 -6.97 21.49
CA GLY A 441 2.68 -6.49 22.16
C GLY A 441 2.39 -5.74 23.47
N GLN A 442 3.09 -6.14 24.53
CA GLN A 442 2.98 -5.60 25.89
C GLN A 442 4.32 -5.01 26.35
N LEU A 443 4.28 -4.01 27.22
CA LEU A 443 5.44 -3.34 27.82
C LEU A 443 5.75 -3.90 29.21
N TYR A 444 7.02 -4.20 29.42
CA TYR A 444 7.58 -4.68 30.66
C TYR A 444 8.79 -3.85 31.06
N LEU A 445 9.08 -3.81 32.36
CA LEU A 445 10.31 -3.31 32.94
C LEU A 445 11.08 -4.48 33.55
N LEU A 446 12.19 -4.85 32.91
CA LEU A 446 13.11 -5.89 33.36
C LEU A 446 14.18 -5.24 34.24
N THR A 447 14.44 -5.81 35.42
CA THR A 447 15.51 -5.32 36.30
C THR A 447 16.88 -5.46 35.62
N GLU A 448 17.86 -4.64 36.00
CA GLU A 448 19.25 -4.70 35.46
C GLU A 448 19.84 -6.12 35.42
N SER A 449 19.54 -6.96 36.42
CA SER A 449 20.03 -8.35 36.47
C SER A 449 19.36 -9.32 35.48
N GLY A 450 18.30 -8.90 34.78
CA GLY A 450 17.50 -9.75 33.91
C GLY A 450 16.56 -10.75 34.62
N LYS A 451 16.64 -10.82 35.96
CA LYS A 451 15.92 -11.84 36.74
C LYS A 451 14.44 -11.50 36.94
N ASN A 452 14.15 -10.28 37.40
CA ASN A 452 12.80 -9.86 37.77
C ASN A 452 12.17 -8.98 36.68
N VAL A 453 10.86 -9.12 36.49
CA VAL A 453 10.09 -8.34 35.52
C VAL A 453 8.87 -7.72 36.19
N LYS A 454 8.55 -6.48 35.81
CA LYS A 454 7.32 -5.78 36.15
C LYS A 454 6.53 -5.50 34.88
N THR A 455 5.27 -5.92 34.82
CA THR A 455 4.37 -5.62 33.70
C THR A 455 3.84 -4.19 33.81
N LEU A 456 3.91 -3.41 32.72
CA LEU A 456 3.51 -2.01 32.70
C LEU A 456 2.22 -1.75 31.90
N SER A 457 1.90 -2.58 30.91
CA SER A 457 0.76 -2.38 30.00
C SER A 457 -0.37 -3.39 30.16
N LYS A 458 -0.45 -4.12 31.29
CA LYS A 458 -1.37 -5.26 31.44
C LYS A 458 -2.85 -4.96 31.13
N GLN A 459 -3.27 -3.72 31.36
CA GLN A 459 -4.65 -3.23 31.15
C GLN A 459 -4.72 -2.19 30.01
N PHE A 460 -3.74 -2.20 29.12
CA PHE A 460 -3.64 -1.29 27.99
C PHE A 460 -3.96 -2.08 26.72
N ASP A 461 -5.15 -1.85 26.16
CA ASP A 461 -5.67 -2.59 25.02
C ASP A 461 -4.91 -2.39 23.68
N PRO A 462 -4.29 -1.22 23.40
CA PRO A 462 -3.48 -1.08 22.19
C PRO A 462 -2.22 -1.96 22.22
N ALA A 463 -1.91 -2.58 21.08
CA ALA A 463 -0.75 -3.43 20.93
C ALA A 463 0.50 -2.59 20.66
N ILE A 464 1.53 -2.75 21.49
CA ILE A 464 2.77 -1.96 21.43
C ILE A 464 3.71 -2.53 20.36
N GLY A 465 4.07 -1.70 19.38
CA GLY A 465 4.90 -2.11 18.23
C GLY A 465 6.27 -1.42 18.14
N GLN A 466 6.40 -0.18 18.62
CA GLN A 466 7.69 0.54 18.63
C GLN A 466 7.87 1.30 19.94
N LEU A 467 9.13 1.45 20.37
CA LEU A 467 9.52 2.06 21.63
C LEU A 467 10.78 2.90 21.46
N HIS A 468 10.73 4.15 21.92
CA HIS A 468 11.88 5.05 22.02
C HIS A 468 11.93 5.67 23.42
N VAL A 469 13.09 5.59 24.07
CA VAL A 469 13.25 6.11 25.43
C VAL A 469 13.81 7.53 25.36
N LEU A 470 13.21 8.42 26.13
CA LEU A 470 13.61 9.81 26.28
C LEU A 470 14.67 9.94 27.38
N GLU A 471 15.40 11.06 27.38
CA GLU A 471 16.48 11.33 28.35
C GLU A 471 16.04 11.28 29.82
N ASN A 472 14.74 11.50 30.09
CA ASN A 472 14.17 11.44 31.44
C ASN A 472 13.70 10.02 31.84
N GLY A 473 13.86 9.02 30.98
CA GLY A 473 13.42 7.64 31.17
C GLY A 473 11.95 7.37 30.79
N ASP A 474 11.20 8.39 30.38
CA ASP A 474 9.89 8.20 29.76
C ASP A 474 10.04 7.56 28.37
N ALA A 475 8.95 7.04 27.82
CA ALA A 475 8.98 6.36 26.53
C ALA A 475 7.94 6.90 25.54
N LEU A 476 8.37 7.20 24.32
CA LEU A 476 7.50 7.38 23.16
C LEU A 476 7.19 6.00 22.55
N ILE A 477 5.91 5.72 22.37
CA ILE A 477 5.42 4.41 21.98
C ILE A 477 4.50 4.57 20.77
N LYS A 478 4.76 3.84 19.69
CA LYS A 478 3.80 3.67 18.59
C LYS A 478 3.04 2.37 18.80
N VAL A 479 1.72 2.46 18.73
CA VAL A 479 0.82 1.33 19.01
C VAL A 479 -0.09 1.07 17.81
N THR A 480 -0.61 -0.15 17.72
CA THR A 480 -1.82 -0.44 16.96
C THR A 480 -3.00 -0.30 17.91
N GLU A 481 -3.90 0.63 17.64
CA GLU A 481 -5.11 0.87 18.42
C GLU A 481 -6.31 0.76 17.49
N GLN A 482 -7.02 -0.35 17.57
CA GLN A 482 -8.04 -0.74 16.61
C GLN A 482 -7.49 -0.65 15.17
N ASP A 483 -8.08 0.18 14.30
CA ASP A 483 -7.62 0.41 12.93
C ASP A 483 -6.72 1.65 12.77
N THR A 484 -6.24 2.23 13.87
CA THR A 484 -5.35 3.40 13.92
C THR A 484 -3.94 3.03 14.38
N GLN A 485 -2.97 3.93 14.16
CA GLN A 485 -1.59 3.80 14.64
C GLN A 485 -1.09 5.10 15.30
N PRO A 486 -1.57 5.43 16.51
CA PRO A 486 -1.20 6.66 17.21
C PRO A 486 0.13 6.55 17.97
N LEU A 487 0.57 7.68 18.52
CA LEU A 487 1.68 7.74 19.48
C LEU A 487 1.17 7.96 20.91
N TYR A 488 1.84 7.33 21.86
CA TYR A 488 1.65 7.47 23.29
C TYR A 488 2.97 7.88 23.97
N LEU A 489 2.88 8.68 25.02
CA LEU A 489 3.95 8.89 26.00
C LEU A 489 3.66 8.03 27.23
N PHE A 490 4.58 7.13 27.58
CA PHE A 490 4.57 6.44 28.85
C PHE A 490 5.42 7.22 29.85
N ASP A 491 4.77 7.79 30.87
CA ASP A 491 5.39 8.48 31.99
C ASP A 491 5.85 7.44 33.01
N LEU A 492 7.16 7.22 33.12
CA LEU A 492 7.74 6.19 33.99
C LEU A 492 7.46 6.47 35.46
N SER A 493 7.53 7.73 35.87
CA SER A 493 7.35 8.15 37.25
C SER A 493 5.93 7.88 37.76
N LYS A 494 4.94 8.06 36.89
CA LYS A 494 3.52 7.87 37.20
C LYS A 494 2.97 6.53 36.71
N GLN A 495 3.75 5.77 35.93
CA GLN A 495 3.37 4.53 35.27
C GLN A 495 2.05 4.64 34.51
N ARG A 496 1.95 5.65 33.65
CA ARG A 496 0.73 5.91 32.89
C ARG A 496 1.01 6.22 31.43
N PHE A 497 0.09 5.80 30.58
CA PHE A 497 0.09 6.12 29.14
C PHE A 497 -0.71 7.41 28.90
N LYS A 498 -0.16 8.31 28.10
CA LYS A 498 -0.81 9.54 27.62
C LYS A 498 -0.81 9.53 26.09
N LYS A 499 -2.00 9.47 25.48
CA LYS A 499 -2.12 9.60 24.01
C LYS A 499 -1.65 10.97 23.55
N LEU A 500 -0.81 11.00 22.52
CA LEU A 500 -0.32 12.23 21.93
C LEU A 500 -1.27 12.70 20.82
N ASN A 501 -1.60 13.99 20.82
CA ASN A 501 -2.54 14.59 19.89
C ASN A 501 -1.85 14.91 18.55
N THR A 502 -1.53 13.87 17.78
CA THR A 502 -0.85 13.99 16.48
C THR A 502 -1.75 14.58 15.39
N GLY A 503 -3.08 14.51 15.57
CA GLY A 503 -4.07 14.84 14.53
C GLY A 503 -3.95 13.95 13.29
N LEU A 504 -3.46 12.72 13.45
CA LEU A 504 -3.33 11.70 12.40
C LEU A 504 -3.87 10.36 12.93
N ASP A 505 -4.70 9.68 12.14
CA ASP A 505 -5.12 8.32 12.42
C ASP A 505 -3.93 7.35 12.31
N ILE A 506 -3.11 7.50 11.26
CA ILE A 506 -1.95 6.65 11.00
C ILE A 506 -0.68 7.49 11.04
N VAL A 507 0.10 7.36 12.11
CA VAL A 507 1.46 7.90 12.15
C VAL A 507 2.37 6.92 11.42
N GLU A 508 2.75 7.24 10.19
CA GLU A 508 3.56 6.34 9.36
C GLU A 508 5.03 6.33 9.80
N LYS A 509 5.57 7.52 10.10
CA LYS A 509 6.96 7.72 10.51
C LYS A 509 7.03 8.86 11.52
N PHE A 510 8.00 8.82 12.43
CA PHE A 510 8.31 9.94 13.32
C PHE A 510 9.79 9.95 13.74
N SER A 511 10.26 11.13 14.14
CA SER A 511 11.58 11.39 14.72
C SER A 511 11.40 12.47 15.78
N TYR A 512 12.24 12.45 16.81
CA TYR A 512 12.09 13.28 18.00
C TYR A 512 13.38 14.00 18.34
N SER A 513 13.26 15.12 19.04
CA SER A 513 14.39 15.90 19.55
C SER A 513 14.86 15.37 20.92
N HIS A 514 16.11 15.68 21.28
CA HIS A 514 16.74 15.28 22.55
C HIS A 514 16.79 16.42 23.57
N ASP A 515 16.18 17.57 23.25
CA ASP A 515 16.02 18.68 24.18
C ASP A 515 15.04 18.35 25.32
N ARG A 516 15.16 19.07 26.44
CA ARG A 516 14.24 18.97 27.59
C ARG A 516 12.77 19.16 27.20
N ASN A 517 12.51 20.00 26.20
CA ASN A 517 11.19 20.17 25.61
C ASN A 517 11.11 19.35 24.32
N THR A 518 10.91 18.04 24.46
CA THR A 518 10.85 17.12 23.32
C THR A 518 9.81 17.56 22.30
N GLU A 519 10.25 17.69 21.06
CA GLU A 519 9.41 17.86 19.88
C GLU A 519 9.47 16.58 19.04
N ILE A 520 8.39 16.29 18.33
CA ILE A 520 8.30 15.17 17.40
C ILE A 520 7.97 15.73 16.03
N LEU A 521 8.76 15.37 15.02
CA LEU A 521 8.41 15.52 13.62
C LEU A 521 7.81 14.20 13.13
N LEU A 522 6.60 14.24 12.58
CA LEU A 522 5.89 13.04 12.17
C LEU A 522 5.19 13.21 10.83
N SER A 523 5.15 12.14 10.04
CA SER A 523 4.37 12.07 8.81
C SER A 523 3.32 10.97 8.90
N GLY A 524 2.19 11.19 8.25
CA GLY A 524 1.10 10.21 8.26
C GLY A 524 -0.18 10.71 7.61
N THR A 525 -1.25 9.94 7.74
CA THR A 525 -2.53 10.16 7.05
C THR A 525 -3.72 10.05 8.00
N ASN A 526 -4.87 10.55 7.54
CA ASN A 526 -6.20 10.17 8.07
C ASN A 526 -6.96 9.42 6.98
N ALA A 527 -8.09 8.79 7.30
CA ALA A 527 -8.84 8.01 6.31
C ALA A 527 -9.23 8.78 5.03
N LEU A 528 -9.50 10.09 5.16
CA LEU A 528 -9.87 11.00 4.06
C LEU A 528 -8.90 12.19 3.88
N ALA A 529 -7.75 12.18 4.54
CA ALA A 529 -6.73 13.21 4.35
C ALA A 529 -5.40 12.55 3.93
N PRO A 530 -4.82 12.96 2.78
CA PRO A 530 -3.57 12.38 2.29
C PRO A 530 -2.41 12.76 3.21
N GLN A 531 -1.19 12.37 2.84
CA GLN A 531 -0.07 12.45 3.75
C GLN A 531 0.24 13.90 4.14
N GLN A 532 0.39 14.12 5.44
CA GLN A 532 0.78 15.38 6.07
C GLN A 532 2.09 15.19 6.83
N LEU A 533 2.90 16.25 6.89
CA LEU A 533 4.04 16.39 7.80
C LEU A 533 3.64 17.36 8.90
N LYS A 534 3.80 16.94 10.15
CA LYS A 534 3.40 17.72 11.33
C LYS A 534 4.50 17.74 12.38
N ARG A 535 4.47 18.76 13.23
CA ARG A 535 5.35 18.89 14.40
C ARG A 535 4.50 18.92 15.67
N LEU A 536 4.81 18.05 16.62
CA LEU A 536 4.15 17.95 17.92
C LEU A 536 5.11 18.39 19.03
N ASN A 537 4.68 19.29 19.89
CA ASN A 537 5.32 19.54 21.17
C ASN A 537 4.77 18.58 22.24
N VAL A 538 5.61 17.72 22.83
CA VAL A 538 5.18 16.63 23.72
C VAL A 538 4.57 17.15 25.03
N SER A 539 5.17 18.17 25.64
CA SER A 539 4.71 18.70 26.92
C SER A 539 3.35 19.41 26.79
N LYS A 540 3.20 20.25 25.77
CA LYS A 540 1.95 20.97 25.46
C LYS A 540 0.89 20.09 24.79
N ASN A 541 1.28 18.93 24.25
CA ASN A 541 0.44 18.05 23.44
C ASN A 541 -0.27 18.80 22.29
N LYS A 542 0.46 19.72 21.65
CA LYS A 542 -0.02 20.57 20.56
C LYS A 542 0.72 20.20 19.28
N THR A 543 -0.02 20.14 18.17
CA THR A 543 0.53 19.86 16.85
C THR A 543 0.28 20.99 15.87
N ASP A 544 1.30 21.30 15.07
CA ASP A 544 1.26 22.26 13.97
C ASP A 544 1.53 21.54 12.63
N LEU A 545 0.84 21.97 11.57
CA LEU A 545 1.00 21.44 10.21
C LEU A 545 2.20 22.11 9.52
N ILE A 546 3.10 21.31 8.95
CA ILE A 546 4.27 21.80 8.21
C ILE A 546 4.06 21.68 6.70
N TRP A 547 3.50 20.55 6.24
CA TRP A 547 3.29 20.28 4.83
C TRP A 547 2.11 19.33 4.63
N ASP A 548 1.40 19.50 3.51
CA ASP A 548 0.26 18.70 3.10
C ASP A 548 0.38 18.38 1.60
N SER A 549 0.17 17.10 1.24
CA SER A 549 0.13 16.66 -0.16
C SER A 549 -1.19 17.00 -0.86
N LYS A 550 -2.25 17.31 -0.12
CA LYS A 550 -3.59 17.61 -0.66
C LYS A 550 -3.58 18.74 -1.70
N PRO A 551 -2.99 19.94 -1.44
CA PRO A 551 -3.06 21.05 -2.39
C PRO A 551 -2.34 20.77 -3.72
N SER A 552 -1.32 19.90 -3.73
CA SER A 552 -0.55 19.61 -4.94
C SER A 552 -1.09 18.44 -5.75
N SER A 553 -1.72 17.46 -5.09
CA SER A 553 -2.05 16.17 -5.73
C SER A 553 -3.53 15.83 -5.72
N TYR A 554 -4.30 16.46 -4.83
CA TYR A 554 -5.72 16.18 -4.62
C TYR A 554 -6.56 17.46 -4.59
N ALA A 555 -6.03 18.57 -5.12
CA ALA A 555 -6.80 19.78 -5.34
C ALA A 555 -8.01 19.46 -6.23
N ASN A 556 -9.17 20.01 -5.86
CA ASN A 556 -10.43 19.80 -6.57
C ASN A 556 -10.75 18.31 -6.80
N THR A 557 -10.29 17.39 -5.94
CA THR A 557 -10.58 15.95 -6.10
C THR A 557 -11.74 15.54 -5.21
N ARG A 558 -12.72 14.83 -5.78
CA ARG A 558 -13.82 14.22 -5.02
C ARG A 558 -13.27 13.08 -4.17
N LEU A 559 -13.67 13.06 -2.91
CA LEU A 559 -13.38 12.00 -1.96
C LEU A 559 -14.71 11.51 -1.38
N PRO A 560 -14.82 10.21 -1.05
CA PRO A 560 -16.02 9.68 -0.46
C PRO A 560 -16.24 10.26 0.94
N THR A 561 -17.46 10.11 1.46
CA THR A 561 -17.71 10.33 2.90
C THR A 561 -17.40 9.05 3.66
N LEU A 562 -16.94 9.19 4.90
CA LEU A 562 -16.65 8.07 5.80
C LEU A 562 -17.62 8.10 6.99
N GLU A 563 -18.22 6.97 7.30
CA GLU A 563 -19.05 6.77 8.49
C GLU A 563 -18.49 5.61 9.33
N ASP A 564 -18.34 5.79 10.64
CA ASP A 564 -18.10 4.66 11.54
C ASP A 564 -19.38 3.80 11.61
N PHE A 565 -19.20 2.48 11.55
CA PHE A 565 -20.27 1.50 11.63
C PHE A 565 -19.86 0.30 12.46
N ASN A 566 -20.41 0.24 13.67
CA ASN A 566 -20.20 -0.84 14.62
C ASN A 566 -21.49 -1.64 14.79
N PHE A 567 -21.36 -2.92 15.12
CA PHE A 567 -22.48 -3.76 15.52
C PHE A 567 -22.04 -4.69 16.67
N LYS A 568 -23.01 -5.28 17.38
CA LYS A 568 -22.73 -6.33 18.36
C LYS A 568 -23.04 -7.69 17.73
N ASN A 569 -22.07 -8.59 17.74
CA ASN A 569 -22.27 -9.95 17.26
C ASN A 569 -23.14 -10.77 18.24
N LYS A 570 -23.52 -12.00 17.84
CA LYS A 570 -24.32 -12.92 18.68
C LYS A 570 -23.71 -13.24 20.05
N HIS A 571 -22.40 -13.03 20.23
CA HIS A 571 -21.68 -13.23 21.48
C HIS A 571 -21.57 -11.95 22.34
N GLY A 572 -22.20 -10.85 21.92
CA GLY A 572 -22.17 -9.57 22.62
C GLY A 572 -20.87 -8.80 22.48
N VAL A 573 -19.96 -9.21 21.59
CA VAL A 573 -18.73 -8.49 21.27
C VAL A 573 -19.06 -7.38 20.29
N GLU A 574 -18.58 -6.17 20.58
CA GLU A 574 -18.67 -5.05 19.63
C GLU A 574 -17.63 -5.24 18.52
N ILE A 575 -18.11 -5.35 17.29
CA ILE A 575 -17.30 -5.42 16.08
C ILE A 575 -17.30 -4.04 15.44
N THR A 576 -16.12 -3.47 15.27
CA THR A 576 -15.98 -2.15 14.67
C THR A 576 -15.86 -2.23 13.16
N GLY A 577 -16.18 -1.13 12.51
CA GLY A 577 -16.04 -1.02 11.07
C GLY A 577 -16.30 0.40 10.58
N ARG A 578 -16.15 0.59 9.27
CA ARG A 578 -16.30 1.89 8.63
C ARG A 578 -16.82 1.74 7.21
N VAL A 579 -17.60 2.72 6.77
CA VAL A 579 -18.27 2.70 5.46
C VAL A 579 -17.84 3.92 4.65
N TYR A 580 -17.26 3.67 3.47
CA TYR A 580 -16.96 4.70 2.48
C TYR A 580 -18.13 4.79 1.51
N ILE A 581 -18.73 5.97 1.42
CA ILE A 581 -19.90 6.24 0.58
C ILE A 581 -19.47 7.18 -0.56
N PRO A 582 -19.76 6.83 -1.83
CA PRO A 582 -19.39 7.66 -2.98
C PRO A 582 -19.89 9.10 -2.83
N SER A 583 -19.07 10.07 -3.20
CA SER A 583 -19.34 11.51 -3.00
C SER A 583 -20.64 12.03 -3.64
N ASN A 584 -21.10 11.39 -4.72
CA ASN A 584 -22.29 11.78 -5.48
C ASN A 584 -23.35 10.66 -5.54
N LEU A 585 -23.40 9.80 -4.51
CA LEU A 585 -24.33 8.67 -4.47
C LEU A 585 -25.80 9.14 -4.44
N ASP A 586 -26.59 8.71 -5.42
CA ASP A 586 -28.04 8.88 -5.42
C ASP A 586 -28.69 7.86 -4.46
N LYS A 587 -28.86 8.24 -3.19
CA LYS A 587 -29.44 7.36 -2.15
C LYS A 587 -30.91 6.95 -2.41
N THR A 588 -31.57 7.46 -3.46
CA THR A 588 -32.90 6.98 -3.87
C THR A 588 -32.85 5.69 -4.69
N LYS A 589 -31.66 5.32 -5.19
CA LYS A 589 -31.41 4.10 -5.95
C LYS A 589 -30.66 3.06 -5.11
N LYS A 590 -30.70 1.82 -5.59
CA LYS A 590 -29.94 0.68 -5.05
C LYS A 590 -28.58 0.58 -5.74
N HIS A 591 -27.50 0.46 -4.96
CA HIS A 591 -26.12 0.48 -5.44
C HIS A 591 -25.33 -0.77 -5.01
N PRO A 592 -24.34 -1.20 -5.81
CA PRO A 592 -23.48 -2.30 -5.42
C PRO A 592 -22.60 -1.92 -4.22
N ALA A 593 -22.23 -2.91 -3.42
CA ALA A 593 -21.34 -2.73 -2.27
C ALA A 593 -20.18 -3.72 -2.29
N LEU A 594 -19.08 -3.33 -1.67
CA LEU A 594 -17.91 -4.19 -1.44
C LEU A 594 -17.68 -4.32 0.06
N VAL A 595 -17.53 -5.54 0.56
CA VAL A 595 -17.15 -5.83 1.94
C VAL A 595 -15.69 -6.25 1.96
N TYR A 596 -14.85 -5.46 2.63
CA TYR A 596 -13.44 -5.75 2.82
C TYR A 596 -13.15 -6.14 4.26
N TYR A 597 -12.29 -7.14 4.42
CA TYR A 597 -11.77 -7.59 5.71
C TYR A 597 -10.35 -8.14 5.53
N TYR A 598 -9.69 -8.37 6.66
CA TYR A 598 -8.46 -9.14 6.71
C TYR A 598 -8.61 -10.31 7.68
N GLY A 599 -8.87 -10.04 8.96
CA GLY A 599 -8.89 -11.06 10.01
C GLY A 599 -7.47 -11.43 10.47
N GLY A 600 -7.30 -12.61 11.06
CA GLY A 600 -5.99 -13.02 11.57
C GLY A 600 -5.54 -12.13 12.73
N THR A 601 -4.27 -11.75 12.75
CA THR A 601 -3.65 -11.02 13.88
C THR A 601 -3.56 -9.51 13.69
N SER A 602 -3.95 -9.00 12.51
CA SER A 602 -3.71 -7.61 12.11
C SER A 602 -5.01 -6.91 11.66
N PRO A 603 -5.28 -5.69 12.16
CA PRO A 603 -6.44 -4.92 11.72
C PRO A 603 -6.23 -4.30 10.33
N VAL A 604 -7.33 -3.96 9.67
CA VAL A 604 -7.29 -3.20 8.41
C VAL A 604 -7.17 -1.72 8.73
N THR A 605 -5.98 -1.15 8.59
CA THR A 605 -5.71 0.26 8.95
C THR A 605 -6.59 1.25 8.17
N ARG A 606 -6.90 2.40 8.79
CA ARG A 606 -7.66 3.50 8.16
C ARG A 606 -6.78 4.55 7.45
N GLY A 607 -5.65 4.13 6.87
CA GLY A 607 -4.78 5.04 6.11
C GLY A 607 -5.43 5.54 4.81
N PHE A 608 -5.09 6.77 4.38
CA PHE A 608 -5.63 7.35 3.15
C PHE A 608 -5.22 6.58 1.89
N THR A 609 -3.94 6.21 1.85
CA THR A 609 -3.33 5.40 0.80
C THR A 609 -3.10 3.99 1.33
N GLY A 610 -3.05 3.01 0.41
CA GLY A 610 -2.87 1.62 0.81
C GLY A 610 -2.80 0.67 -0.37
N ARG A 611 -2.69 -0.62 -0.04
CA ARG A 611 -2.79 -1.71 -1.02
C ARG A 611 -4.17 -1.81 -1.63
N TYR A 612 -5.18 -1.65 -0.79
CA TYR A 612 -6.58 -1.72 -1.16
C TYR A 612 -7.17 -0.31 -1.08
N PRO A 613 -7.39 0.37 -2.21
CA PRO A 613 -7.72 1.79 -2.24
C PRO A 613 -9.23 1.98 -2.05
N PHE A 614 -9.73 1.89 -0.81
CA PHE A 614 -11.17 2.02 -0.50
C PHE A 614 -11.77 3.31 -1.07
N ASN A 615 -11.02 4.42 -1.00
CA ASN A 615 -11.41 5.70 -1.57
C ASN A 615 -11.62 5.63 -3.10
N LEU A 616 -10.78 4.88 -3.82
CA LEU A 616 -10.88 4.70 -5.26
C LEU A 616 -12.10 3.83 -5.62
N TRP A 617 -12.32 2.74 -4.89
CA TRP A 617 -13.48 1.88 -5.12
C TRP A 617 -14.79 2.63 -4.86
N ALA A 618 -14.83 3.45 -3.82
CA ALA A 618 -15.97 4.31 -3.54
C ALA A 618 -16.23 5.31 -4.68
N GLU A 619 -15.21 6.03 -5.15
CA GLU A 619 -15.40 6.97 -6.28
C GLU A 619 -15.61 6.27 -7.64
N ASN A 620 -15.51 4.94 -7.70
CA ASN A 620 -15.97 4.09 -8.82
C ASN A 620 -17.41 3.56 -8.65
N GLY A 621 -18.15 4.08 -7.67
CA GLY A 621 -19.59 3.85 -7.48
C GLY A 621 -19.94 2.67 -6.58
N TYR A 622 -19.02 2.18 -5.76
CA TYR A 622 -19.29 1.14 -4.77
C TYR A 622 -19.45 1.72 -3.36
N ILE A 623 -20.38 1.20 -2.57
CA ILE A 623 -20.37 1.47 -1.13
C ILE A 623 -19.41 0.46 -0.49
N VAL A 624 -18.37 0.93 0.20
CA VAL A 624 -17.33 0.03 0.72
C VAL A 624 -17.44 -0.09 2.23
N TYR A 625 -17.77 -1.27 2.73
CA TYR A 625 -17.74 -1.59 4.16
C TYR A 625 -16.44 -2.29 4.51
N VAL A 626 -15.67 -1.71 5.44
CA VAL A 626 -14.48 -2.34 6.00
C VAL A 626 -14.79 -2.78 7.43
N VAL A 627 -14.83 -4.09 7.67
CA VAL A 627 -15.11 -4.69 8.98
C VAL A 627 -13.83 -5.15 9.68
N GLN A 628 -13.77 -4.99 11.00
CA GLN A 628 -12.68 -5.45 11.86
C GLN A 628 -13.15 -6.66 12.68
N PRO A 629 -13.15 -7.87 12.09
CA PRO A 629 -13.61 -9.06 12.81
C PRO A 629 -12.66 -9.43 13.97
N THR A 630 -13.15 -10.24 14.90
CA THR A 630 -12.39 -10.73 16.05
C THR A 630 -11.09 -11.44 15.65
N GLY A 631 -10.08 -11.32 16.51
CA GLY A 631 -8.76 -11.93 16.35
C GLY A 631 -7.60 -10.95 16.15
N ALA A 632 -7.88 -9.75 15.62
CA ALA A 632 -6.85 -8.74 15.39
C ALA A 632 -6.30 -8.15 16.70
N THR A 633 -5.03 -7.78 16.70
CA THR A 633 -4.38 -7.06 17.80
C THR A 633 -4.86 -5.60 17.88
N GLY A 634 -4.66 -4.97 19.04
CA GLY A 634 -5.01 -3.55 19.26
C GLY A 634 -6.45 -3.29 19.69
N PHE A 635 -7.25 -4.34 19.89
CA PHE A 635 -8.59 -4.33 20.49
C PHE A 635 -8.60 -4.93 21.91
N GLY A 636 -7.42 -5.14 22.50
CA GLY A 636 -7.22 -5.84 23.77
C GLY A 636 -7.06 -7.35 23.63
N GLN A 637 -6.42 -7.96 24.64
CA GLN A 637 -5.98 -9.36 24.60
C GLN A 637 -7.14 -10.34 24.37
N LYS A 638 -8.34 -10.08 24.93
CA LYS A 638 -9.48 -11.00 24.79
C LYS A 638 -9.97 -11.07 23.35
N PHE A 639 -9.98 -9.92 22.64
CA PHE A 639 -10.36 -9.84 21.25
C PHE A 639 -9.32 -10.51 20.35
N SER A 640 -8.02 -10.27 20.60
CA SER A 640 -6.94 -10.84 19.81
C SER A 640 -6.74 -12.34 20.03
N ALA A 641 -7.03 -12.84 21.24
CA ALA A 641 -6.98 -14.25 21.59
C ALA A 641 -8.01 -15.12 20.84
N GLN A 642 -9.10 -14.53 20.33
CA GLN A 642 -10.10 -15.26 19.53
C GLN A 642 -9.55 -15.80 18.21
N HIS A 643 -8.35 -15.37 17.79
CA HIS A 643 -7.69 -15.93 16.62
C HIS A 643 -7.00 -17.29 16.90
N VAL A 644 -6.58 -17.56 18.14
CA VAL A 644 -5.71 -18.69 18.48
C VAL A 644 -6.50 -20.01 18.44
N ASN A 645 -6.05 -20.96 17.63
CA ASN A 645 -6.72 -22.24 17.34
C ASN A 645 -8.15 -22.10 16.78
N ALA A 646 -8.44 -21.01 16.06
CA ALA A 646 -9.79 -20.68 15.61
C ALA A 646 -9.81 -20.19 14.16
N TRP A 647 -9.07 -20.86 13.27
CA TRP A 647 -8.94 -20.48 11.86
C TRP A 647 -10.31 -20.30 11.20
N GLY A 648 -10.70 -19.04 11.00
CA GLY A 648 -11.95 -18.66 10.34
C GLY A 648 -13.25 -18.98 11.08
N ASP A 649 -13.21 -19.38 12.35
CA ASP A 649 -14.44 -19.73 13.10
C ASP A 649 -15.23 -18.48 13.48
N TYR A 650 -14.71 -17.71 14.45
CA TYR A 650 -15.36 -16.47 14.90
C TYR A 650 -15.32 -15.38 13.82
N THR A 651 -14.20 -15.29 13.10
CA THR A 651 -13.98 -14.27 12.07
C THR A 651 -15.00 -14.39 10.93
N ALA A 652 -15.40 -15.61 10.53
CA ALA A 652 -16.43 -15.78 9.48
C ALA A 652 -17.79 -15.29 9.95
N ASP A 653 -18.19 -15.65 11.18
CA ASP A 653 -19.46 -15.24 11.76
C ASP A 653 -19.54 -13.71 11.89
N ASP A 654 -18.48 -13.05 12.37
CA ASP A 654 -18.42 -11.59 12.47
C ASP A 654 -18.59 -10.90 11.10
N ILE A 655 -17.99 -11.46 10.04
CA ILE A 655 -18.12 -10.89 8.68
C ILE A 655 -19.54 -11.08 8.15
N ILE A 656 -20.14 -12.26 8.35
CA ILE A 656 -21.50 -12.56 7.89
C ILE A 656 -22.52 -11.68 8.62
N GLU A 657 -22.48 -11.67 9.96
CA GLU A 657 -23.37 -10.86 10.79
C GLU A 657 -23.17 -9.36 10.53
N GLY A 658 -21.92 -8.92 10.38
CA GLY A 658 -21.61 -7.52 10.04
C GLY A 658 -22.15 -7.11 8.68
N THR A 659 -22.07 -7.99 7.68
CA THR A 659 -22.64 -7.73 6.35
C THR A 659 -24.16 -7.65 6.41
N GLN A 660 -24.82 -8.52 7.18
CA GLN A 660 -26.27 -8.45 7.41
C GLN A 660 -26.68 -7.17 8.13
N ALA A 661 -25.96 -6.78 9.19
CA ALA A 661 -26.20 -5.54 9.91
C ALA A 661 -25.99 -4.31 9.01
N PHE A 662 -24.95 -4.33 8.18
CA PHE A 662 -24.66 -3.31 7.17
C PHE A 662 -25.81 -3.16 6.18
N LEU A 663 -26.29 -4.28 5.62
CA LEU A 663 -27.45 -4.30 4.72
C LEU A 663 -28.72 -3.72 5.35
N ASN A 664 -28.96 -4.02 6.63
CA ASN A 664 -30.11 -3.52 7.35
C ASN A 664 -30.02 -2.00 7.61
N LYS A 665 -28.82 -1.48 7.89
CA LYS A 665 -28.61 -0.04 8.13
C LYS A 665 -28.65 0.78 6.85
N TYR A 666 -28.05 0.27 5.77
CA TYR A 666 -27.84 1.02 4.53
C TYR A 666 -28.83 0.57 3.45
N ASN A 667 -30.07 1.05 3.55
CA ASN A 667 -31.18 0.65 2.68
C ASN A 667 -31.01 1.01 1.19
N TYR A 668 -29.99 1.78 0.80
CA TYR A 668 -29.64 2.08 -0.59
C TYR A 668 -28.56 1.14 -1.15
N VAL A 669 -28.12 0.15 -0.37
CA VAL A 669 -27.32 -0.98 -0.85
C VAL A 669 -28.25 -2.02 -1.50
N ASP A 670 -27.85 -2.53 -2.66
CA ASP A 670 -28.50 -3.66 -3.32
C ASP A 670 -27.96 -4.97 -2.73
N SER A 671 -28.80 -5.70 -1.99
CA SER A 671 -28.42 -6.97 -1.37
C SER A 671 -28.14 -8.08 -2.37
N LYS A 672 -28.46 -7.89 -3.66
CA LYS A 672 -28.12 -8.83 -4.74
C LYS A 672 -26.82 -8.47 -5.45
N LYS A 673 -26.14 -7.39 -5.06
CA LYS A 673 -24.93 -6.88 -5.70
C LYS A 673 -23.84 -6.58 -4.68
N ILE A 674 -23.55 -7.56 -3.82
CA ILE A 674 -22.47 -7.45 -2.83
C ILE A 674 -21.27 -8.28 -3.26
N GLY A 675 -20.13 -7.63 -3.39
CA GLY A 675 -18.84 -8.29 -3.52
C GLY A 675 -18.13 -8.38 -2.17
N ASN A 676 -17.35 -9.43 -1.95
CA ASN A 676 -16.39 -9.49 -0.85
C ASN A 676 -14.96 -9.68 -1.37
N LEU A 677 -14.01 -9.13 -0.62
CA LEU A 677 -12.61 -9.34 -0.93
C LEU A 677 -11.70 -9.18 0.29
N GLY A 678 -10.56 -9.85 0.19
CA GLY A 678 -9.51 -9.84 1.19
C GLY A 678 -8.23 -10.43 0.61
N ALA A 679 -7.13 -10.29 1.35
CA ALA A 679 -5.84 -10.83 0.92
C ALA A 679 -5.07 -11.52 2.02
N SER A 680 -4.14 -12.41 1.68
CA SER A 680 -3.40 -13.20 2.66
C SER A 680 -4.39 -13.97 3.55
N TYR A 681 -4.41 -13.76 4.87
CA TYR A 681 -5.48 -14.28 5.74
C TYR A 681 -6.89 -13.85 5.29
N GLY A 682 -7.04 -12.62 4.80
CA GLY A 682 -8.32 -12.17 4.21
C GLY A 682 -8.67 -12.92 2.92
N GLY A 683 -7.69 -13.39 2.17
CA GLY A 683 -7.92 -14.23 0.98
C GLY A 683 -8.38 -15.63 1.38
N PHE A 684 -7.79 -16.20 2.45
CA PHE A 684 -8.32 -17.39 3.12
C PHE A 684 -9.77 -17.20 3.57
N MET A 685 -10.07 -16.08 4.24
CA MET A 685 -11.43 -15.78 4.68
C MET A 685 -12.40 -15.67 3.50
N THR A 686 -12.01 -15.04 2.39
CA THR A 686 -12.86 -14.97 1.20
C THR A 686 -13.18 -16.34 0.63
N MET A 687 -12.17 -17.23 0.52
CA MET A 687 -12.40 -18.60 0.08
C MET A 687 -13.29 -19.36 1.06
N LEU A 688 -13.06 -19.22 2.37
CA LEU A 688 -13.85 -19.89 3.41
C LEU A 688 -15.31 -19.41 3.41
N LEU A 689 -15.55 -18.11 3.34
CA LEU A 689 -16.88 -17.52 3.34
C LEU A 689 -17.73 -18.03 2.16
N ALA A 690 -17.11 -18.20 0.99
CA ALA A 690 -17.78 -18.76 -0.19
C ALA A 690 -18.25 -20.21 0.02
N THR A 691 -17.73 -20.92 1.03
CA THR A 691 -18.19 -22.27 1.42
C THR A 691 -19.27 -22.25 2.52
N LYS A 692 -19.45 -21.12 3.20
CA LYS A 692 -20.30 -20.97 4.39
C LYS A 692 -21.58 -20.15 4.13
N THR A 693 -21.60 -19.29 3.11
CA THR A 693 -22.72 -18.39 2.84
C THR A 693 -22.83 -18.03 1.36
N ASP A 694 -24.03 -17.66 0.93
CA ASP A 694 -24.39 -17.17 -0.40
C ASP A 694 -24.74 -15.67 -0.42
N ILE A 695 -24.48 -14.93 0.66
CA ILE A 695 -24.76 -13.48 0.76
C ILE A 695 -23.98 -12.64 -0.26
N PHE A 696 -22.86 -13.16 -0.77
CA PHE A 696 -21.98 -12.48 -1.71
C PHE A 696 -22.23 -12.96 -3.14
N SER A 697 -22.40 -12.00 -4.06
CA SER A 697 -22.61 -12.23 -5.49
C SER A 697 -21.31 -12.39 -6.28
N ALA A 698 -20.17 -11.94 -5.73
CA ALA A 698 -18.85 -12.10 -6.32
C ALA A 698 -17.75 -12.01 -5.27
N SER A 699 -16.69 -12.80 -5.40
CA SER A 699 -15.58 -12.87 -4.45
C SER A 699 -14.23 -12.62 -5.13
N ILE A 700 -13.35 -11.84 -4.48
CA ILE A 700 -11.92 -11.75 -4.88
C ILE A 700 -11.03 -12.19 -3.71
N ALA A 701 -10.27 -13.26 -3.93
CA ALA A 701 -9.26 -13.74 -2.97
C ALA A 701 -7.86 -13.48 -3.54
N HIS A 702 -7.11 -12.59 -2.90
CA HIS A 702 -5.74 -12.25 -3.31
C HIS A 702 -4.69 -12.90 -2.39
N ALA A 703 -3.75 -13.65 -2.96
CA ALA A 703 -2.68 -14.34 -2.21
C ALA A 703 -3.23 -15.10 -0.98
N GLY A 704 -4.37 -15.78 -1.15
CA GLY A 704 -5.10 -16.42 -0.06
C GLY A 704 -4.64 -17.85 0.21
N ILE A 705 -4.81 -18.32 1.45
CA ILE A 705 -4.50 -19.69 1.86
C ILE A 705 -5.73 -20.57 1.59
N SER A 706 -5.59 -21.56 0.73
CA SER A 706 -6.63 -22.55 0.41
C SER A 706 -6.55 -23.79 1.31
N ASN A 707 -5.35 -24.10 1.78
CA ASN A 707 -5.02 -25.24 2.60
C ASN A 707 -3.97 -24.86 3.66
N ILE A 708 -4.39 -24.96 4.93
CA ILE A 708 -3.59 -24.59 6.09
C ILE A 708 -2.35 -25.49 6.22
N THR A 709 -2.43 -26.76 5.78
CA THR A 709 -1.30 -27.71 5.84
C THR A 709 -0.18 -27.32 4.89
N SER A 710 -0.51 -27.01 3.63
CA SER A 710 0.48 -26.57 2.65
C SER A 710 1.05 -25.20 3.03
N TYR A 711 0.23 -24.25 3.48
CA TYR A 711 0.76 -22.97 3.98
C TYR A 711 1.73 -23.15 5.16
N TRP A 712 1.38 -23.99 6.15
CA TRP A 712 2.26 -24.33 7.27
C TRP A 712 3.61 -24.88 6.80
N GLY A 713 3.58 -25.80 5.82
CA GLY A 713 4.76 -26.52 5.32
C GLY A 713 5.61 -25.72 4.33
N GLU A 714 5.00 -24.94 3.45
CA GLU A 714 5.66 -24.31 2.30
C GLU A 714 5.86 -22.81 2.47
N GLY A 715 4.90 -22.10 3.10
CA GLY A 715 4.93 -20.65 3.22
C GLY A 715 6.08 -20.11 4.07
N TRP A 716 6.76 -19.05 3.60
CA TRP A 716 7.93 -18.43 4.25
C TRP A 716 7.69 -18.10 5.73
N TRP A 717 6.49 -17.63 6.08
CA TRP A 717 6.06 -17.35 7.46
C TRP A 717 5.23 -18.48 8.09
N GLY A 718 4.76 -19.46 7.31
CA GLY A 718 3.63 -20.33 7.67
C GLY A 718 3.79 -21.10 8.97
N TYR A 719 4.96 -21.72 9.20
CA TYR A 719 5.21 -22.47 10.44
C TYR A 719 5.37 -21.56 11.68
N LEU A 720 5.90 -20.34 11.51
CA LEU A 720 6.02 -19.34 12.58
C LEU A 720 4.65 -18.75 12.92
N TYR A 721 3.88 -18.37 11.91
CA TYR A 721 2.52 -17.88 12.09
C TYR A 721 1.63 -18.93 12.75
N SER A 722 1.68 -20.18 12.28
CA SER A 722 0.97 -21.31 12.89
C SER A 722 1.42 -21.57 14.33
N GLY A 723 2.64 -21.15 14.69
CA GLY A 723 3.11 -21.15 16.07
C GLY A 723 2.20 -20.39 17.03
N GLU A 724 1.54 -19.33 16.55
CA GLU A 724 0.48 -18.65 17.32
C GLU A 724 -0.92 -18.99 16.85
N ALA A 725 -1.20 -18.95 15.54
CA ALA A 725 -2.54 -19.19 15.01
C ALA A 725 -3.05 -20.62 15.30
N SER A 726 -2.15 -21.59 15.38
CA SER A 726 -2.42 -23.02 15.67
C SER A 726 -1.64 -23.49 16.89
N LYS A 727 -1.60 -22.68 17.96
CA LYS A 727 -0.75 -22.94 19.14
C LYS A 727 -0.95 -24.35 19.72
N ASN A 728 0.14 -25.11 19.80
CA ASN A 728 0.20 -26.53 20.22
C ASN A 728 -0.61 -27.51 19.34
N SER A 729 -1.13 -27.06 18.21
CA SER A 729 -1.82 -27.85 17.20
C SER A 729 -0.91 -28.02 15.98
N PHE A 730 -0.84 -29.23 15.46
CA PHE A 730 -0.01 -29.64 14.33
C PHE A 730 -0.80 -30.61 13.44
N PRO A 731 -0.42 -30.79 12.16
CA PRO A 731 -1.15 -31.68 11.26
C PRO A 731 -1.34 -33.11 11.78
N TRP A 732 -0.41 -33.62 12.61
CA TRP A 732 -0.47 -34.99 13.15
C TRP A 732 -1.22 -35.14 14.48
N ASN A 733 -1.41 -34.07 15.27
CA ASN A 733 -2.12 -34.13 16.55
C ASN A 733 -3.49 -33.43 16.54
N ASN A 734 -3.75 -32.61 15.52
CA ASN A 734 -5.02 -31.96 15.28
C ASN A 734 -5.28 -31.89 13.76
N PRO A 735 -5.43 -33.04 13.07
CA PRO A 735 -5.66 -33.07 11.63
C PRO A 735 -6.95 -32.35 11.21
N GLU A 736 -7.94 -32.26 12.10
CA GLU A 736 -9.20 -31.59 11.84
C GLU A 736 -9.02 -30.09 11.62
N LEU A 737 -8.27 -29.39 12.49
CA LEU A 737 -7.97 -27.97 12.31
C LEU A 737 -7.31 -27.68 10.96
N TYR A 738 -6.39 -28.54 10.53
CA TYR A 738 -5.64 -28.36 9.29
C TYR A 738 -6.42 -28.76 8.03
N SER A 739 -7.43 -29.62 8.14
CA SER A 739 -8.25 -30.07 7.02
C SER A 739 -9.61 -29.38 6.98
N GLN A 740 -10.44 -29.53 8.02
CA GLN A 740 -11.82 -29.04 8.04
C GLN A 740 -11.93 -27.53 8.08
N HIS A 741 -10.88 -26.79 8.48
CA HIS A 741 -10.89 -25.32 8.40
C HIS A 741 -10.27 -24.81 7.08
N SER A 742 -9.69 -25.69 6.26
CA SER A 742 -9.12 -25.33 4.97
C SER A 742 -10.21 -25.20 3.89
N PRO A 743 -10.36 -24.04 3.23
CA PRO A 743 -11.43 -23.81 2.26
C PRO A 743 -11.54 -24.85 1.14
N VAL A 744 -10.41 -25.37 0.65
CA VAL A 744 -10.43 -26.33 -0.47
C VAL A 744 -11.19 -27.62 -0.15
N PHE A 745 -11.23 -28.04 1.12
CA PHE A 745 -11.96 -29.25 1.55
C PHE A 745 -13.48 -29.08 1.51
N HIS A 746 -13.97 -27.86 1.29
CA HIS A 746 -15.39 -27.53 1.15
C HIS A 746 -15.68 -26.83 -0.18
N ALA A 747 -14.80 -26.99 -1.18
CA ALA A 747 -14.94 -26.33 -2.48
C ALA A 747 -16.24 -26.72 -3.23
N ASP A 748 -16.80 -27.90 -2.94
CA ASP A 748 -18.08 -28.38 -3.47
C ASP A 748 -19.25 -27.46 -3.10
N LYS A 749 -19.18 -26.83 -1.93
CA LYS A 749 -20.19 -25.89 -1.41
C LYS A 749 -20.14 -24.51 -2.05
N VAL A 750 -19.07 -24.17 -2.77
CA VAL A 750 -18.93 -22.85 -3.39
C VAL A 750 -19.96 -22.65 -4.49
N THR A 751 -20.74 -21.58 -4.40
CA THR A 751 -21.71 -21.14 -5.44
C THR A 751 -21.40 -19.75 -5.98
N THR A 752 -20.67 -18.93 -5.22
CA THR A 752 -20.31 -17.56 -5.60
C THR A 752 -19.18 -17.55 -6.64
N PRO A 753 -19.32 -16.79 -7.75
CA PRO A 753 -18.22 -16.54 -8.68
C PRO A 753 -16.97 -15.98 -7.99
N MET A 754 -15.80 -16.55 -8.28
CA MET A 754 -14.55 -16.18 -7.60
C MET A 754 -13.44 -15.77 -8.58
N LEU A 755 -12.74 -14.69 -8.26
CA LEU A 755 -11.48 -14.32 -8.87
C LEU A 755 -10.34 -14.54 -7.88
N LEU A 756 -9.37 -15.33 -8.31
CA LEU A 756 -8.12 -15.58 -7.60
C LEU A 756 -7.05 -14.66 -8.19
N LEU A 757 -6.38 -13.88 -7.34
CA LEU A 757 -5.27 -13.02 -7.73
C LEU A 757 -4.02 -13.48 -6.97
N HIS A 758 -2.87 -13.61 -7.64
CA HIS A 758 -1.65 -14.05 -6.97
C HIS A 758 -0.39 -13.50 -7.65
N GLY A 759 0.68 -13.24 -6.90
CA GLY A 759 2.02 -13.10 -7.48
C GLY A 759 2.63 -14.48 -7.74
N ASP A 760 3.20 -14.70 -8.94
CA ASP A 760 3.79 -16.02 -9.29
C ASP A 760 5.09 -16.33 -8.52
N SER A 761 5.64 -15.33 -7.84
CA SER A 761 6.88 -15.38 -7.07
C SER A 761 6.63 -15.20 -5.57
N ASP A 762 5.37 -15.35 -5.12
CA ASP A 762 5.01 -15.27 -3.71
C ASP A 762 5.67 -16.42 -2.93
N THR A 763 6.59 -16.05 -2.03
CA THR A 763 7.26 -17.02 -1.16
C THR A 763 6.57 -17.18 0.18
N ASN A 764 5.70 -16.24 0.56
CA ASN A 764 4.99 -16.25 1.83
C ASN A 764 3.76 -17.14 1.78
N VAL A 765 2.81 -16.83 0.90
CA VAL A 765 1.69 -17.73 0.59
C VAL A 765 1.97 -18.25 -0.80
N PRO A 766 2.48 -19.48 -0.96
CA PRO A 766 2.89 -19.96 -2.27
C PRO A 766 1.71 -19.93 -3.27
N VAL A 767 2.00 -19.60 -4.52
CA VAL A 767 0.98 -19.52 -5.59
C VAL A 767 0.17 -20.80 -5.78
N GLY A 768 0.75 -21.95 -5.35
CA GLY A 768 0.09 -23.24 -5.25
C GLY A 768 -1.24 -23.20 -4.49
N GLU A 769 -1.44 -22.28 -3.55
CA GLU A 769 -2.71 -22.10 -2.84
C GLU A 769 -3.83 -21.64 -3.76
N SER A 770 -3.60 -20.63 -4.61
CA SER A 770 -4.59 -20.22 -5.60
C SER A 770 -4.79 -21.28 -6.67
N LEU A 771 -3.72 -21.94 -7.13
CA LEU A 771 -3.82 -23.02 -8.12
C LEU A 771 -4.64 -24.21 -7.59
N THR A 772 -4.49 -24.54 -6.31
CA THR A 772 -5.24 -25.61 -5.64
C THR A 772 -6.73 -25.29 -5.62
N MET A 773 -7.12 -24.09 -5.18
CA MET A 773 -8.53 -23.67 -5.18
C MET A 773 -9.10 -23.56 -6.60
N TYR A 774 -8.32 -22.99 -7.54
CA TYR A 774 -8.72 -22.89 -8.95
C TYR A 774 -9.02 -24.26 -9.55
N THR A 775 -8.12 -25.24 -9.34
CA THR A 775 -8.27 -26.61 -9.84
C THR A 775 -9.50 -27.27 -9.27
N ALA A 776 -9.72 -27.17 -7.96
CA ALA A 776 -10.90 -27.72 -7.30
C ALA A 776 -12.19 -27.14 -7.88
N LEU A 777 -12.27 -25.82 -7.98
CA LEU A 777 -13.46 -25.12 -8.50
C LEU A 777 -13.71 -25.41 -9.98
N LYS A 778 -12.67 -25.50 -10.82
CA LYS A 778 -12.83 -25.89 -12.24
C LYS A 778 -13.32 -27.34 -12.39
N LEU A 779 -12.78 -28.28 -11.62
CA LEU A 779 -13.23 -29.69 -11.64
C LEU A 779 -14.70 -29.83 -11.20
N LEU A 780 -15.14 -28.97 -10.28
CA LEU A 780 -16.51 -28.88 -9.80
C LEU A 780 -17.43 -28.03 -10.71
N ASN A 781 -16.93 -27.59 -11.87
CA ASN A 781 -17.64 -26.74 -12.82
C ASN A 781 -18.21 -25.44 -12.20
N LYS A 782 -17.43 -24.81 -11.31
CA LYS A 782 -17.76 -23.52 -10.68
C LYS A 782 -17.16 -22.36 -11.47
N ASP A 783 -17.77 -21.18 -11.34
CA ASP A 783 -17.31 -19.93 -11.97
C ASP A 783 -16.09 -19.38 -11.23
N VAL A 784 -14.90 -19.67 -11.76
CA VAL A 784 -13.61 -19.23 -11.20
C VAL A 784 -12.68 -18.72 -12.30
N GLU A 785 -11.97 -17.64 -12.00
CA GLU A 785 -10.86 -17.07 -12.79
C GLU A 785 -9.60 -17.00 -11.92
N LEU A 786 -8.41 -17.12 -12.52
CA LEU A 786 -7.12 -16.94 -11.85
C LEU A 786 -6.22 -16.02 -12.68
N ILE A 787 -5.73 -14.94 -12.07
CA ILE A 787 -4.75 -14.03 -12.67
C ILE A 787 -3.48 -14.01 -11.83
N GLU A 788 -2.36 -14.31 -12.48
CA GLU A 788 -1.02 -14.30 -11.89
C GLU A 788 -0.21 -13.07 -12.33
N TYR A 789 0.38 -12.37 -11.36
CA TYR A 789 1.25 -11.23 -11.62
C TYR A 789 2.71 -11.68 -11.71
N LYS A 790 3.22 -11.74 -12.94
CA LYS A 790 4.57 -12.22 -13.22
C LYS A 790 5.64 -11.48 -12.43
N GLY A 791 6.52 -12.20 -11.75
CA GLY A 791 7.61 -11.69 -10.92
C GLY A 791 7.15 -10.87 -9.71
N ALA A 792 5.88 -10.93 -9.32
CA ALA A 792 5.40 -10.30 -8.10
C ALA A 792 5.43 -11.31 -6.94
N ASP A 793 5.84 -10.84 -5.76
CA ASP A 793 5.78 -11.61 -4.52
C ASP A 793 4.37 -11.48 -3.89
N HIS A 794 4.25 -11.70 -2.58
CA HIS A 794 3.02 -11.58 -1.79
C HIS A 794 2.26 -10.26 -1.93
N GLN A 795 2.93 -9.21 -2.40
CA GLN A 795 2.37 -7.89 -2.60
C GLN A 795 2.74 -7.34 -3.97
N ILE A 796 1.76 -6.73 -4.65
CA ILE A 796 1.95 -6.12 -5.96
C ILE A 796 2.45 -4.68 -5.78
N PHE A 797 3.77 -4.48 -5.78
CA PHE A 797 4.41 -3.17 -5.53
C PHE A 797 4.77 -2.36 -6.77
N ALA A 798 5.16 -3.03 -7.87
CA ALA A 798 5.54 -2.34 -9.10
C ALA A 798 4.37 -1.48 -9.59
N ARG A 799 4.64 -0.24 -10.00
CA ARG A 799 3.64 0.78 -10.30
C ARG A 799 2.69 0.34 -11.40
N ASP A 800 3.25 -0.16 -12.50
CA ASP A 800 2.50 -0.70 -13.65
C ASP A 800 1.57 -1.86 -13.24
N LYS A 801 2.12 -2.87 -12.56
CA LYS A 801 1.36 -4.03 -12.06
C LYS A 801 0.31 -3.61 -11.04
N ARG A 802 0.58 -2.58 -10.24
CA ARG A 802 -0.35 -2.07 -9.23
C ARG A 802 -1.57 -1.42 -9.87
N PHE A 803 -1.39 -0.68 -10.97
CA PHE A 803 -2.51 -0.13 -11.73
C PHE A 803 -3.31 -1.21 -12.45
N ASP A 804 -2.63 -2.17 -13.08
CA ASP A 804 -3.28 -3.32 -13.70
C ASP A 804 -4.11 -4.11 -12.67
N TRP A 805 -3.55 -4.37 -11.49
CA TRP A 805 -4.22 -5.07 -10.40
C TRP A 805 -5.45 -4.34 -9.87
N TRP A 806 -5.38 -3.02 -9.69
CA TRP A 806 -6.57 -2.23 -9.32
C TRP A 806 -7.64 -2.23 -10.41
N ASN A 807 -7.24 -2.14 -11.68
CA ASN A 807 -8.15 -2.22 -12.82
C ASN A 807 -8.82 -3.59 -12.90
N THR A 808 -8.05 -4.67 -12.71
CA THR A 808 -8.54 -6.06 -12.72
C THR A 808 -9.63 -6.29 -11.68
N MET A 809 -9.42 -5.83 -10.44
CA MET A 809 -10.42 -5.94 -9.38
C MET A 809 -11.71 -5.17 -9.71
N LEU A 810 -11.59 -3.94 -10.20
CA LEU A 810 -12.75 -3.12 -10.58
C LEU A 810 -13.47 -3.69 -11.80
N ALA A 811 -12.76 -4.14 -12.82
CA ALA A 811 -13.30 -4.77 -14.01
C ALA A 811 -14.08 -6.05 -13.68
N TYR A 812 -13.55 -6.88 -12.77
CA TYR A 812 -14.24 -8.09 -12.32
C TYR A 812 -15.54 -7.78 -11.56
N PHE A 813 -15.49 -6.83 -10.62
CA PHE A 813 -16.70 -6.42 -9.90
C PHE A 813 -17.71 -5.70 -10.81
N ASP A 814 -17.27 -4.89 -11.76
CA ASP A 814 -18.16 -4.25 -12.74
C ASP A 814 -18.86 -5.33 -13.60
N LYS A 815 -18.12 -6.36 -14.04
CA LYS A 815 -18.67 -7.53 -14.73
C LYS A 815 -19.73 -8.26 -13.89
N LYS A 816 -19.43 -8.58 -12.62
CA LYS A 816 -20.29 -9.44 -11.79
C LYS A 816 -21.41 -8.72 -11.03
N LEU A 817 -21.19 -7.47 -10.62
CA LEU A 817 -22.11 -6.71 -9.75
C LEU A 817 -22.88 -5.64 -10.52
N LYS A 818 -22.32 -5.06 -11.58
CA LYS A 818 -22.98 -4.02 -12.39
C LYS A 818 -23.51 -4.54 -13.72
N ASN A 819 -23.19 -5.78 -14.11
CA ASN A 819 -23.45 -6.33 -15.44
C ASN A 819 -22.76 -5.51 -16.55
N GLU A 820 -21.53 -5.07 -16.30
CA GLU A 820 -20.71 -4.27 -17.21
C GLU A 820 -19.42 -5.02 -17.59
N PRO A 821 -19.51 -6.09 -18.41
CA PRO A 821 -18.36 -6.96 -18.72
C PRO A 821 -17.29 -6.32 -19.63
N GLN A 822 -17.58 -5.17 -20.25
CA GLN A 822 -16.77 -4.60 -21.32
C GLN A 822 -15.34 -4.29 -20.88
N TRP A 823 -15.15 -3.89 -19.63
CA TRP A 823 -13.82 -3.64 -19.08
C TRP A 823 -13.02 -4.94 -18.98
N TRP A 824 -13.61 -5.96 -18.34
CA TRP A 824 -13.01 -7.29 -18.20
C TRP A 824 -12.67 -7.89 -19.56
N ASP A 825 -13.62 -7.86 -20.49
CA ASP A 825 -13.42 -8.40 -21.83
C ASP A 825 -12.33 -7.61 -22.59
N SER A 826 -12.24 -6.29 -22.39
CA SER A 826 -11.14 -5.53 -23.00
C SER A 826 -9.77 -5.89 -22.44
N MET A 827 -9.69 -6.39 -21.21
CA MET A 827 -8.44 -6.82 -20.58
C MET A 827 -8.06 -8.25 -20.97
N TYR A 828 -9.04 -9.17 -21.05
CA TYR A 828 -8.76 -10.62 -21.10
C TYR A 828 -9.40 -11.38 -22.26
N LYS A 829 -10.07 -10.74 -23.23
CA LYS A 829 -10.78 -11.46 -24.31
C LYS A 829 -9.87 -12.29 -25.23
N ASN A 830 -8.57 -12.01 -25.27
CA ASN A 830 -7.62 -12.67 -26.17
C ASN A 830 -6.66 -13.63 -25.44
N ASP A 831 -6.81 -13.78 -24.13
CA ASP A 831 -6.07 -14.73 -23.29
C ASP A 831 -6.92 -16.00 -23.10
#